data_AF-R7RWB9-F1
#
_entry.id   AF-R7RWB9-F1
#
_cell.length_a   1.000
_cell.length_b   1.000
_cell.length_c   1.000
_cell.angle_alpha   90.00
_cell.angle_beta   90.00
_cell.angle_gamma   90.00
#
_symmetry.space_group_name_H-M   'P 1'
#
loop_
_entity.id
_entity.type
_entity.pdbx_description
1 polymer ?
#
loop_
_entity_poly.entity_id
_entity_poly.type
_entity_poly.pdbx_seq_one_letter_code
_entity_poly.pdbx_strand_id
1 'polypeptide(L)'
;MPSRTLLPLEPSPVLLEDYPCLPCPPRSESFAPGYEITTHVFPSAYPRCPSSPWTPPPFVQDSPTGSKEWARQTTESLASKKEAQEAGRDARPANRNIIWTVANRVAKMSTPDADTDNRPRLTLIFLHGIGTHKETWESTIKSLLYHLDSSSCGINVEELWMLDCVQHGDAGLLNEGLLGDTFDCADYSRDLMNFVLAFLPDTSPCLRQKRYPTNLPRLADAEVQRRKTQGLQLRTLVGVGHSMGVCAFIHPSILHPCLFSSLILIESVTTPLSIKHLDMHRKNEEICLRRRWIWESRDEAVSSIKQSAYYRPWHVGVLENYIRYVITETAEGQYRLKTHPFFEALMLFERSIVYEAWDLLAELNPEVPLHWVWGGKSRRGGGREMQAQTSHRHPGKNTTVWFEDVDHLLPQEAPHELADALYQFLLQSHSTPPKSRLFSPNEYVVEQGHIDITTHIAWWFRNFTSFDRVCRSQHPIRLLWTIYWPFPSQWPLPPRLSVAQIRRNPALVYERRALMRTLLYTPRWVARDTPLNSLYRIYEVACVGDMNGLMLESQYFWHLRPEWAVKDIPDPHDPDPVRYAVLAGVAESLAESINYRLDLGLTRTGNPDHPEFRPATEEEKVSLKEYQPDWAIHAPPCSRRVLIGCDDSVEDDGTSWGYAAFTKRNIVADVSGMYNLWYGSQFISLVSCWLDAGLNFPLHVENLPEWLSVQGHTSS
;
A
#
# COMPACT_ATOMS: atom_id res chain seq x y z
N MET A 1 11.67 -23.62 18.04
CA MET A 1 12.63 -23.17 19.07
C MET A 1 11.87 -22.94 20.37
N PRO A 2 12.45 -23.18 21.55
CA PRO A 2 11.79 -22.77 22.79
C PRO A 2 11.60 -21.25 22.81
N SER A 3 10.41 -20.77 23.19
CA SER A 3 10.14 -19.34 23.35
C SER A 3 11.13 -18.75 24.35
N ARG A 4 11.77 -17.63 24.01
CA ARG A 4 12.68 -16.98 24.96
C ARG A 4 11.89 -16.29 26.06
N THR A 5 12.45 -16.24 27.26
CA THR A 5 11.91 -15.39 28.33
C THR A 5 12.35 -13.96 28.08
N LEU A 6 11.40 -13.05 27.88
CA LEU A 6 11.69 -11.62 27.75
C LEU A 6 12.15 -11.03 29.09
N LEU A 7 13.06 -10.06 29.03
CA LEU A 7 13.42 -9.23 30.18
C LEU A 7 12.19 -8.51 30.74
N PRO A 8 12.10 -8.31 32.07
CA PRO A 8 10.96 -7.64 32.69
C PRO A 8 10.84 -6.21 32.18
N LEU A 9 9.61 -5.72 31.98
CA LEU A 9 9.39 -4.32 31.64
C LEU A 9 9.29 -3.48 32.93
N GLU A 10 10.43 -2.99 33.40
CA GLU A 10 10.55 -2.12 34.57
C GLU A 10 10.20 -0.66 34.19
N PRO A 11 9.60 0.13 35.10
CA PRO A 11 9.52 1.58 34.92
C PRO A 11 10.92 2.17 34.77
N SER A 12 11.13 2.97 33.73
CA SER A 12 12.39 3.71 33.57
C SER A 12 12.58 4.68 34.74
N PRO A 13 13.75 4.71 35.39
CA PRO A 13 14.01 5.56 36.56
C PRO A 13 14.35 7.00 36.12
N VAL A 14 13.44 7.64 35.41
CA VAL A 14 13.64 8.98 34.83
C VAL A 14 12.43 9.86 35.10
N LEU A 15 12.68 11.09 35.55
CA LEU A 15 11.64 12.08 35.78
C LEU A 15 11.34 12.86 34.50
N LEU A 16 10.13 13.43 34.40
CA LEU A 16 9.71 14.16 33.21
C LEU A 16 10.60 15.38 32.90
N GLU A 17 11.19 15.98 33.93
CA GLU A 17 12.14 17.10 33.83
C GLU A 17 13.50 16.72 33.23
N ASP A 18 13.85 15.43 33.26
CA ASP A 18 15.12 14.91 32.73
C ASP A 18 15.00 14.42 31.27
N TYR A 19 13.86 14.64 30.62
CA TYR A 19 13.67 14.22 29.23
C TYR A 19 14.54 15.05 28.29
N PRO A 20 15.16 14.44 27.27
CA PRO A 20 15.99 15.16 26.33
C PRO A 20 15.15 16.10 25.47
N CYS A 21 15.78 17.16 24.97
CA CYS A 21 15.22 17.92 23.87
C CYS A 21 15.22 17.07 22.60
N LEU A 22 14.21 17.22 21.75
CA LEU A 22 14.23 16.57 20.44
C LEU A 22 15.43 17.05 19.61
N PRO A 23 16.05 16.17 18.80
CA PRO A 23 17.19 16.53 17.97
C PRO A 23 16.79 17.39 16.77
N CYS A 24 15.49 17.45 16.46
CA CYS A 24 14.89 18.30 15.44
C CYS A 24 13.69 19.03 16.06
N PRO A 25 13.30 20.23 15.58
CA PRO A 25 12.13 20.92 16.08
C PRO A 25 10.88 20.02 16.04
N PRO A 26 10.06 19.98 17.12
CA PRO A 26 8.85 19.18 17.13
C PRO A 26 7.93 19.60 16.00
N ARG A 27 7.36 18.63 15.28
CA ARG A 27 6.37 18.93 14.26
C ARG A 27 5.07 19.35 14.92
N SER A 28 4.43 20.36 14.35
CA SER A 28 3.13 20.84 14.76
C SER A 28 2.49 21.60 13.60
N GLU A 29 2.15 20.86 12.56
CA GLU A 29 1.70 21.38 11.28
C GLU A 29 0.48 20.60 10.76
N SER A 30 -0.21 21.19 9.77
CA SER A 30 -1.25 20.49 9.01
C SER A 30 -0.61 19.34 8.24
N PHE A 31 -1.09 18.12 8.45
CA PHE A 31 -0.55 16.92 7.81
C PHE A 31 -1.33 16.55 6.54
N ALA A 32 -2.65 16.56 6.64
CA ALA A 32 -3.64 16.35 5.58
C ALA A 32 -4.90 17.19 5.93
N PRO A 33 -5.86 17.39 5.01
CA PRO A 33 -7.08 18.13 5.32
C PRO A 33 -7.77 17.61 6.59
N GLY A 34 -7.86 18.43 7.64
CA GLY A 34 -8.47 18.04 8.91
C GLY A 34 -7.61 17.14 9.81
N TYR A 35 -6.33 16.93 9.50
CA TYR A 35 -5.38 16.16 10.33
C TYR A 35 -4.13 16.97 10.67
N GLU A 36 -3.69 16.91 11.93
CA GLU A 36 -2.40 17.47 12.36
C GLU A 36 -1.39 16.37 12.65
N ILE A 37 -0.10 16.71 12.55
CA ILE A 37 1.01 15.86 12.97
C ILE A 37 1.76 16.49 14.15
N THR A 38 2.05 15.69 15.16
CA THR A 38 2.84 16.05 16.34
C THR A 38 3.97 15.06 16.61
N THR A 39 5.10 15.52 17.14
CA THR A 39 6.25 14.67 17.49
C THR A 39 6.40 14.54 19.00
N HIS A 40 6.67 13.31 19.46
CA HIS A 40 6.68 12.94 20.86
C HIS A 40 7.91 12.09 21.21
N VAL A 41 8.45 12.26 22.42
CA VAL A 41 9.56 11.49 22.99
C VAL A 41 9.18 10.87 24.32
N PHE A 42 9.62 9.64 24.55
CA PHE A 42 9.40 8.90 25.79
C PHE A 42 10.49 7.82 26.00
N PRO A 43 10.72 7.38 27.24
CA PRO A 43 11.63 6.27 27.54
C PRO A 43 11.16 4.98 26.87
N SER A 44 12.12 4.25 26.32
CA SER A 44 11.96 2.93 25.73
C SER A 44 11.88 1.85 26.81
N ALA A 45 11.80 0.58 26.42
CA ALA A 45 11.81 -0.53 27.38
C ALA A 45 13.11 -0.55 28.20
N TYR A 46 12.95 -0.86 29.49
CA TYR A 46 14.03 -0.89 30.49
C TYR A 46 13.87 -2.13 31.40
N PRO A 47 14.97 -2.81 31.79
CA PRO A 47 16.32 -2.70 31.23
C PRO A 47 16.38 -3.30 29.81
N ARG A 48 17.48 -3.09 29.07
CA ARG A 48 17.67 -3.62 27.70
C ARG A 48 18.59 -4.84 27.67
N CYS A 49 18.62 -5.54 26.54
CA CYS A 49 19.48 -6.69 26.32
C CYS A 49 20.95 -6.36 26.62
N PRO A 50 21.73 -7.34 27.13
CA PRO A 50 23.15 -7.13 27.36
C PRO A 50 23.88 -6.62 26.12
N SER A 51 24.69 -5.59 26.32
CA SER A 51 25.51 -4.97 25.27
C SER A 51 26.69 -4.25 25.90
N SER A 52 27.78 -4.11 25.14
CA SER A 52 28.92 -3.28 25.54
C SER A 52 28.77 -1.88 24.95
N PRO A 53 29.26 -0.83 25.63
CA PRO A 53 29.22 0.53 25.09
C PRO A 53 29.81 0.58 23.68
N TRP A 54 29.09 1.22 22.76
CA TRP A 54 29.60 1.40 21.41
C TRP A 54 30.81 2.33 21.41
N THR A 55 31.85 1.95 20.67
CA THR A 55 33.00 2.81 20.39
C THR A 55 32.98 3.13 18.89
N PRO A 56 32.87 4.40 18.49
CA PRO A 56 32.91 4.78 17.09
C PRO A 56 34.18 4.24 16.41
N PRO A 57 34.07 3.62 15.23
CA PRO A 57 35.25 3.16 14.52
C PRO A 57 36.11 4.37 14.10
N PRO A 58 37.45 4.20 13.99
CA PRO A 58 38.28 5.22 13.34
C PRO A 58 37.73 5.47 11.93
N PHE A 59 37.82 6.71 11.43
CA PHE A 59 37.27 7.06 10.13
C PHE A 59 38.07 6.35 9.01
N VAL A 60 37.61 5.17 8.54
CA VAL A 60 38.35 4.32 7.57
C VAL A 60 37.92 4.57 6.11
N GLN A 61 37.25 5.68 5.79
CA GLN A 61 36.71 5.89 4.43
C GLN A 61 37.77 6.26 3.39
N ASP A 62 38.98 6.66 3.79
CA ASP A 62 39.99 7.20 2.86
C ASP A 62 40.76 6.12 2.06
N SER A 63 40.60 4.83 2.38
CA SER A 63 41.22 3.72 1.63
C SER A 63 40.22 2.59 1.33
N PRO A 64 39.95 2.26 0.06
CA PRO A 64 39.03 1.17 -0.31
C PRO A 64 39.42 -0.20 0.26
N THR A 65 40.73 -0.49 0.35
CA THR A 65 41.24 -1.75 0.91
C THR A 65 41.10 -1.78 2.44
N GLY A 66 41.41 -0.67 3.11
CA GLY A 66 41.25 -0.52 4.55
C GLY A 66 39.78 -0.64 5.00
N SER A 67 38.87 0.02 4.29
CA SER A 67 37.42 -0.02 4.55
C SER A 67 36.86 -1.44 4.43
N LYS A 68 37.27 -2.19 3.40
CA LYS A 68 36.83 -3.58 3.19
C LYS A 68 37.31 -4.51 4.29
N GLU A 69 38.58 -4.42 4.68
CA GLU A 69 39.14 -5.28 5.71
C GLU A 69 38.54 -4.97 7.09
N TRP A 70 38.38 -3.69 7.43
CA TRP A 70 37.69 -3.26 8.65
C TRP A 70 36.27 -3.80 8.73
N ALA A 71 35.49 -3.69 7.64
CA ALA A 71 34.11 -4.17 7.61
C ALA A 71 34.04 -5.70 7.82
N ARG A 72 34.94 -6.46 7.20
CA ARG A 72 35.04 -7.92 7.36
C ARG A 72 35.33 -8.31 8.81
N GLN A 73 36.36 -7.71 9.42
CA GLN A 73 36.75 -7.97 10.80
C GLN A 73 35.65 -7.58 11.79
N THR A 74 35.01 -6.44 11.57
CA THR A 74 33.89 -5.97 12.39
C THR A 74 32.71 -6.92 12.30
N THR A 75 32.36 -7.36 11.09
CA THR A 75 31.29 -8.35 10.87
C THR A 75 31.56 -9.67 11.57
N GLU A 76 32.79 -10.19 11.51
CA GLU A 76 33.17 -11.41 12.23
C GLU A 76 33.03 -11.25 13.75
N SER A 77 33.48 -10.11 14.29
CA SER A 77 33.37 -9.82 15.73
C SER A 77 31.91 -9.70 16.18
N LEU A 78 31.09 -8.94 15.45
CA LEU A 78 29.68 -8.73 15.77
C LEU A 78 28.87 -10.01 15.62
N ALA A 79 29.12 -10.79 14.57
CA ALA A 79 28.50 -12.10 14.40
C ALA A 79 28.81 -13.02 15.59
N SER A 80 30.07 -13.09 16.01
CA SER A 80 30.47 -13.93 17.16
C SER A 80 29.77 -13.51 18.46
N LYS A 81 29.67 -12.20 18.73
CA LYS A 81 28.93 -11.67 19.89
C LYS A 81 27.45 -12.03 19.81
N LYS A 82 26.83 -11.85 18.65
CA LYS A 82 25.42 -12.15 18.47
C LYS A 82 25.16 -13.65 18.61
N GLU A 83 25.94 -14.51 17.97
CA GLU A 83 25.84 -15.97 18.09
C GLU A 83 26.04 -16.43 19.55
N ALA A 84 26.90 -15.77 20.33
CA ALA A 84 27.04 -16.02 21.76
C ALA A 84 25.79 -15.60 22.55
N GLN A 85 25.21 -14.44 22.25
CA GLN A 85 23.96 -13.97 22.86
C GLN A 85 22.79 -14.93 22.56
N GLU A 86 22.60 -15.30 21.30
CA GLU A 86 21.53 -16.20 20.85
C GLU A 86 21.63 -17.59 21.48
N ALA A 87 22.85 -18.04 21.78
CA ALA A 87 23.09 -19.31 22.44
C ALA A 87 23.10 -19.23 23.98
N GLY A 88 22.72 -18.08 24.56
CA GLY A 88 22.70 -17.87 26.01
C GLY A 88 24.08 -17.88 26.68
N ARG A 89 25.14 -17.66 25.91
CA ARG A 89 26.53 -17.59 26.39
C ARG A 89 27.02 -16.15 26.63
N ASP A 90 26.17 -15.16 26.42
CA ASP A 90 26.49 -13.77 26.73
C ASP A 90 26.34 -13.51 28.23
N ALA A 91 27.48 -13.40 28.92
CA ALA A 91 27.55 -13.15 30.36
C ALA A 91 27.51 -11.66 30.73
N ARG A 92 27.34 -10.75 29.76
CA ARG A 92 27.26 -9.31 30.03
C ARG A 92 25.97 -9.00 30.81
N PRO A 93 25.98 -7.99 31.69
CA PRO A 93 24.77 -7.55 32.37
C PRO A 93 23.80 -6.88 31.40
N ALA A 94 22.51 -6.89 31.75
CA ALA A 94 21.49 -6.12 31.03
C ALA A 94 21.89 -4.64 30.98
N ASN A 95 21.70 -4.00 29.83
CA ASN A 95 22.02 -2.58 29.66
C ASN A 95 20.96 -1.74 30.40
N ARG A 96 21.42 -0.89 31.32
CA ARG A 96 20.57 -0.02 32.16
C ARG A 96 20.68 1.46 31.79
N ASN A 97 21.12 1.78 30.57
CA ASN A 97 20.99 3.13 30.03
C ASN A 97 19.50 3.44 29.77
N ILE A 98 19.10 4.69 29.99
CA ILE A 98 17.77 5.18 29.61
C ILE A 98 17.82 5.49 28.12
N ILE A 99 17.14 4.66 27.32
CA ILE A 99 17.06 4.78 25.87
C ILE A 99 15.73 5.42 25.50
N TRP A 100 15.69 6.24 24.46
CA TRP A 100 14.54 7.06 24.09
C TRP A 100 13.89 6.60 22.77
N THR A 101 12.57 6.58 22.73
CA THR A 101 11.80 6.38 21.49
C THR A 101 11.22 7.72 21.08
N VAL A 102 11.23 7.99 19.77
CA VAL A 102 10.57 9.15 19.17
C VAL A 102 9.45 8.66 18.27
N ALA A 103 8.27 9.26 18.41
CA ALA A 103 7.10 8.92 17.63
C ALA A 103 6.47 10.16 17.00
N ASN A 104 5.94 10.00 15.78
CA ASN A 104 5.04 10.97 15.18
C ASN A 104 3.60 10.48 15.38
N ARG A 105 2.72 11.37 15.79
CA ARG A 105 1.28 11.14 15.89
C ARG A 105 0.59 11.96 14.82
N VAL A 106 -0.21 11.31 13.99
CA VAL A 106 -1.18 11.96 13.10
C VAL A 106 -2.56 11.80 13.73
N ALA A 107 -3.30 12.89 13.88
CA ALA A 107 -4.62 12.83 14.49
C ALA A 107 -5.59 13.82 13.88
N LYS A 108 -6.87 13.46 13.94
CA LYS A 108 -7.94 14.31 13.43
C LYS A 108 -8.07 15.58 14.27
N MET A 109 -8.12 16.73 13.61
CA MET A 109 -8.38 18.02 14.25
C MET A 109 -9.82 18.04 14.79
N SER A 110 -9.98 18.58 16.01
CA SER A 110 -11.28 18.60 16.70
C SER A 110 -12.31 19.45 15.94
N THR A 111 -13.44 18.84 15.62
CA THR A 111 -14.68 19.50 15.17
C THR A 111 -15.82 19.15 16.14
N PRO A 112 -16.86 20.00 16.27
CA PRO A 112 -18.02 19.72 17.14
C PRO A 112 -18.69 18.37 16.84
N ASP A 113 -18.66 17.93 15.57
CA ASP A 113 -19.29 16.69 15.13
C ASP A 113 -18.52 15.43 15.57
N ALA A 114 -17.20 15.51 15.77
CA ALA A 114 -16.35 14.39 16.17
C ALA A 114 -16.67 13.84 17.58
N ASP A 115 -17.34 14.65 18.41
CA ASP A 115 -17.76 14.27 19.76
C ASP A 115 -19.07 13.50 19.79
N THR A 116 -19.82 13.50 18.69
CA THR A 116 -21.11 12.82 18.55
C THR A 116 -21.01 11.48 17.82
N ASP A 117 -19.82 11.13 17.33
CA ASP A 117 -19.56 9.87 16.64
C ASP A 117 -19.45 8.69 17.62
N ASN A 118 -20.45 7.82 17.59
CA ASN A 118 -20.56 6.63 18.44
C ASN A 118 -19.84 5.39 17.88
N ARG A 119 -19.12 5.51 16.76
CA ARG A 119 -18.40 4.38 16.16
C ARG A 119 -17.16 3.99 16.97
N PRO A 120 -16.73 2.72 16.93
CA PRO A 120 -15.46 2.29 17.51
C PRO A 120 -14.30 3.14 16.98
N ARG A 121 -13.50 3.70 17.90
CA ARG A 121 -12.38 4.58 17.60
C ARG A 121 -11.14 3.74 17.35
N LEU A 122 -10.60 3.78 16.15
CA LEU A 122 -9.37 3.07 15.80
C LEU A 122 -8.15 3.95 16.07
N THR A 123 -7.12 3.32 16.63
CA THR A 123 -5.75 3.85 16.65
C THR A 123 -4.84 2.86 15.93
N LEU A 124 -4.13 3.35 14.91
CA LEU A 124 -3.17 2.55 14.15
C LEU A 124 -1.76 2.81 14.66
N ILE A 125 -0.96 1.75 14.82
CA ILE A 125 0.45 1.85 15.24
C ILE A 125 1.33 1.28 14.13
N PHE A 126 2.24 2.10 13.60
CA PHE A 126 3.14 1.76 12.51
C PHE A 126 4.57 1.54 13.00
N LEU A 127 5.14 0.38 12.67
CA LEU A 127 6.54 0.03 12.91
C LEU A 127 7.28 -0.21 11.59
N HIS A 128 8.40 0.48 11.40
CA HIS A 128 9.17 0.47 10.17
C HIS A 128 10.19 -0.68 10.10
N GLY A 129 10.69 -0.97 8.90
CA GLY A 129 11.76 -1.94 8.65
C GLY A 129 13.18 -1.37 8.77
N ILE A 130 14.19 -2.21 8.60
CA ILE A 130 15.62 -1.85 8.67
C ILE A 130 15.96 -0.75 7.65
N GLY A 131 16.75 0.25 8.05
CA GLY A 131 17.27 1.28 7.14
C GLY A 131 16.25 2.36 6.75
N THR A 132 15.06 2.34 7.35
CA THR A 132 14.00 3.34 7.19
C THR A 132 13.68 4.04 8.52
N HIS A 133 12.72 4.96 8.54
CA HIS A 133 12.30 5.68 9.75
C HIS A 133 10.82 6.06 9.66
N LYS A 134 10.22 6.55 10.75
CA LYS A 134 8.77 6.78 10.89
C LYS A 134 8.14 7.65 9.79
N GLU A 135 8.86 8.60 9.20
CA GLU A 135 8.36 9.48 8.13
C GLU A 135 8.23 8.81 6.76
N THR A 136 8.81 7.63 6.53
CA THR A 136 8.62 6.91 5.26
C THR A 136 7.18 6.40 5.09
N TRP A 137 6.41 6.32 6.17
CA TRP A 137 4.99 5.99 6.16
C TRP A 137 4.09 7.12 5.67
N GLU A 138 4.57 8.37 5.61
CA GLU A 138 3.70 9.53 5.39
C GLU A 138 2.93 9.47 4.07
N SER A 139 3.54 8.95 3.00
CA SER A 139 2.88 8.82 1.69
C SER A 139 1.73 7.83 1.75
N THR A 140 1.94 6.67 2.35
CA THR A 140 0.89 5.66 2.59
C THR A 140 -0.20 6.20 3.49
N ILE A 141 0.15 6.89 4.59
CA ILE A 141 -0.83 7.43 5.53
C ILE A 141 -1.67 8.53 4.87
N LYS A 142 -1.07 9.44 4.10
CA LYS A 142 -1.83 10.48 3.38
C LYS A 142 -2.83 9.87 2.40
N SER A 143 -2.43 8.84 1.67
CA SER A 143 -3.32 8.10 0.78
C SER A 143 -4.43 7.39 1.57
N LEU A 144 -4.10 6.74 2.70
CA LEU A 144 -5.06 6.08 3.57
C LEU A 144 -6.10 7.07 4.12
N LEU A 145 -5.65 8.22 4.62
CA LEU A 145 -6.53 9.27 5.13
C LEU A 145 -7.47 9.80 4.04
N TYR A 146 -6.99 9.94 2.81
CA TYR A 146 -7.84 10.31 1.68
C TYR A 146 -8.99 9.32 1.46
N HIS A 147 -8.76 8.01 1.64
CA HIS A 147 -9.85 7.01 1.58
C HIS A 147 -10.80 7.09 2.79
N LEU A 148 -10.26 7.36 3.99
CA LEU A 148 -11.01 7.42 5.24
C LEU A 148 -11.87 8.69 5.38
N ASP A 149 -11.48 9.80 4.76
CA ASP A 149 -12.21 11.07 4.79
C ASP A 149 -13.44 11.13 3.87
N SER A 150 -13.72 10.05 3.13
CA SER A 150 -15.00 9.90 2.43
C SER A 150 -16.16 9.95 3.45
N SER A 151 -17.18 10.79 3.21
CA SER A 151 -18.24 11.11 4.20
C SER A 151 -19.13 9.91 4.56
N SER A 152 -18.91 8.79 3.90
CA SER A 152 -19.59 7.53 4.05
C SER A 152 -18.71 6.37 4.53
N CYS A 153 -17.43 6.63 4.82
CA CYS A 153 -16.55 5.63 5.42
C CYS A 153 -17.11 5.22 6.78
N GLY A 154 -17.44 3.94 6.97
CA GLY A 154 -17.96 3.38 8.23
C GLY A 154 -16.91 3.19 9.33
N ILE A 155 -15.68 3.65 9.09
CA ILE A 155 -14.50 3.49 9.95
C ILE A 155 -14.18 4.84 10.59
N ASN A 156 -13.82 4.84 11.87
CA ASN A 156 -13.38 6.04 12.58
C ASN A 156 -11.93 5.88 13.03
N VAL A 157 -10.96 6.28 12.19
CA VAL A 157 -9.55 6.36 12.58
C VAL A 157 -9.31 7.71 13.25
N GLU A 158 -9.09 7.68 14.57
CA GLU A 158 -8.87 8.88 15.39
C GLU A 158 -7.41 9.29 15.39
N GLU A 159 -6.51 8.31 15.48
CA GLU A 159 -5.07 8.53 15.62
C GLU A 159 -4.25 7.47 14.87
N LEU A 160 -3.10 7.89 14.36
CA LEU A 160 -2.06 7.04 13.81
C LEU A 160 -0.74 7.41 14.50
N TRP A 161 0.01 6.40 14.94
CA TRP A 161 1.29 6.58 15.62
C TRP A 161 2.38 5.85 14.86
N MET A 162 3.42 6.55 14.44
CA MET A 162 4.59 5.97 13.76
C MET A 162 5.80 6.10 14.67
N LEU A 163 6.40 4.97 15.06
CA LEU A 163 7.50 4.92 16.02
C LEU A 163 8.82 4.65 15.32
N ASP A 164 9.85 5.42 15.65
CA ASP A 164 11.23 5.04 15.33
C ASP A 164 11.66 3.87 16.23
N CYS A 165 12.36 2.90 15.65
CA CYS A 165 13.20 2.00 16.45
C CYS A 165 14.31 2.82 17.13
N VAL A 166 14.75 2.43 18.33
CA VAL A 166 15.69 3.21 19.17
C VAL A 166 17.00 3.61 18.51
N GLN A 167 17.40 2.93 17.43
CA GLN A 167 18.63 3.20 16.69
C GLN A 167 18.39 3.87 15.31
N HIS A 168 17.14 4.19 14.99
CA HIS A 168 16.73 4.77 13.71
C HIS A 168 16.14 6.17 13.88
N GLY A 169 16.20 6.97 12.81
CA GLY A 169 15.57 8.28 12.76
C GLY A 169 16.03 9.21 13.89
N ASP A 170 15.07 9.91 14.51
CA ASP A 170 15.37 10.86 15.59
C ASP A 170 15.74 10.14 16.89
N ALA A 171 15.18 8.96 17.14
CA ALA A 171 15.57 8.14 18.28
C ALA A 171 17.04 7.73 18.21
N GLY A 172 17.53 7.37 17.01
CA GLY A 172 18.94 7.06 16.78
C GLY A 172 19.88 8.20 17.17
N LEU A 173 19.52 9.45 16.88
CA LEU A 173 20.31 10.62 17.28
C LEU A 173 20.34 10.82 18.80
N LEU A 174 19.19 10.67 19.48
CA LEU A 174 19.11 10.80 20.93
C LEU A 174 19.93 9.72 21.65
N ASN A 175 20.02 8.53 21.06
CA ASN A 175 20.60 7.37 21.70
C ASN A 175 22.01 7.05 21.24
N GLU A 176 22.59 7.73 20.25
CA GLU A 176 23.86 7.35 19.62
C GLU A 176 24.99 7.05 20.63
N GLY A 177 25.14 7.88 21.66
CA GLY A 177 26.13 7.68 22.74
C GLY A 177 25.72 6.69 23.84
N LEU A 178 24.47 6.21 23.82
CA LEU A 178 23.87 5.31 24.82
C LEU A 178 23.68 3.88 24.29
N LEU A 179 23.67 3.71 22.96
CA LEU A 179 23.54 2.44 22.27
C LEU A 179 24.77 1.55 22.47
N GLY A 180 24.55 0.25 22.38
CA GLY A 180 25.58 -0.76 22.52
C GLY A 180 25.97 -1.41 21.19
N ASP A 181 26.89 -2.38 21.29
CA ASP A 181 27.41 -3.16 20.17
C ASP A 181 26.57 -4.40 19.80
N THR A 182 25.36 -4.53 20.35
CA THR A 182 24.44 -5.64 20.10
C THR A 182 23.01 -5.12 20.05
N PHE A 183 22.21 -5.65 19.14
CA PHE A 183 20.78 -5.38 19.04
C PHE A 183 19.99 -6.68 19.20
N ASP A 184 18.86 -6.60 19.91
CA ASP A 184 17.87 -7.67 20.00
C ASP A 184 16.47 -7.13 19.66
N CYS A 185 15.82 -7.69 18.64
CA CYS A 185 14.47 -7.27 18.25
C CYS A 185 13.40 -7.63 19.29
N ALA A 186 13.71 -8.53 20.23
CA ALA A 186 12.90 -8.71 21.43
C ALA A 186 12.75 -7.40 22.21
N ASP A 187 13.77 -6.53 22.24
CA ASP A 187 13.64 -5.21 22.84
C ASP A 187 12.79 -4.27 22.01
N TYR A 188 12.78 -4.39 20.67
CA TYR A 188 11.86 -3.60 19.84
C TYR A 188 10.39 -3.97 20.10
N SER A 189 10.12 -5.26 20.35
CA SER A 189 8.83 -5.74 20.83
C SER A 189 8.47 -5.13 22.20
N ARG A 190 9.45 -5.08 23.11
CA ARG A 190 9.26 -4.48 24.45
C ARG A 190 9.06 -2.97 24.37
N ASP A 191 9.67 -2.27 23.42
CA ASP A 191 9.47 -0.83 23.20
C ASP A 191 8.04 -0.53 22.77
N LEU A 192 7.50 -1.30 21.82
CA LEU A 192 6.09 -1.22 21.43
C LEU A 192 5.17 -1.49 22.63
N MET A 193 5.44 -2.56 23.38
CA MET A 193 4.65 -2.92 24.56
C MET A 193 4.72 -1.82 25.63
N ASN A 194 5.89 -1.24 25.87
CA ASN A 194 6.07 -0.12 26.79
C ASN A 194 5.29 1.12 26.35
N PHE A 195 5.35 1.45 25.06
CA PHE A 195 4.57 2.55 24.51
C PHE A 195 3.07 2.32 24.74
N VAL A 196 2.52 1.19 24.27
CA VAL A 196 1.08 0.92 24.36
C VAL A 196 0.59 0.85 25.81
N LEU A 197 1.36 0.26 26.72
CA LEU A 197 0.93 0.09 28.11
C LEU A 197 1.13 1.34 28.96
N ALA A 198 2.22 2.08 28.75
CA ALA A 198 2.67 3.10 29.71
C ALA A 198 2.75 4.53 29.16
N PHE A 199 2.69 4.75 27.84
CA PHE A 199 2.89 6.08 27.26
C PHE A 199 1.83 6.50 26.23
N LEU A 200 1.08 5.56 25.64
CA LEU A 200 -0.02 5.87 24.75
C LEU A 200 -1.14 6.57 25.56
N PRO A 201 -1.41 7.86 25.34
CA PRO A 201 -2.34 8.60 26.20
C PRO A 201 -3.77 8.04 26.16
N ASP A 202 -4.53 8.17 27.24
CA ASP A 202 -5.96 7.83 27.23
C ASP A 202 -6.78 8.89 26.49
N THR A 203 -7.74 8.44 25.67
CA THR A 203 -8.74 9.29 24.99
C THR A 203 -10.02 9.42 25.80
N SER A 204 -9.93 9.75 27.10
CA SER A 204 -11.16 10.07 27.84
C SER A 204 -11.81 11.33 27.25
N PRO A 205 -13.14 11.36 27.00
CA PRO A 205 -13.82 12.51 26.41
C PRO A 205 -13.56 13.83 27.15
N CYS A 206 -13.37 13.77 28.48
CA CYS A 206 -13.06 14.91 29.34
C CYS A 206 -11.55 15.23 29.44
N LEU A 207 -10.67 14.34 28.97
CA LEU A 207 -9.21 14.51 28.91
C LEU A 207 -8.70 14.54 27.47
N ARG A 208 -9.53 14.87 26.48
CA ARG A 208 -9.08 15.18 25.11
C ARG A 208 -8.19 16.42 25.13
N GLN A 209 -6.97 16.26 25.62
CA GLN A 209 -5.92 17.24 25.47
C GLN A 209 -5.68 17.34 23.97
N LYS A 210 -6.08 18.49 23.41
CA LYS A 210 -6.03 18.76 21.97
C LYS A 210 -4.61 18.61 21.42
N ARG A 211 -3.59 18.77 22.28
CA ARG A 211 -2.19 18.49 22.02
C ARG A 211 -1.54 17.83 23.22
N TYR A 212 -0.95 16.67 23.00
CA TYR A 212 -0.08 16.04 23.98
C TYR A 212 1.26 16.77 24.04
N PRO A 213 1.93 16.81 25.20
CA PRO A 213 3.27 17.39 25.30
C PRO A 213 4.26 16.61 24.43
N THR A 214 5.31 17.30 23.97
CA THR A 214 6.44 16.65 23.28
C THR A 214 7.02 15.52 24.14
N ASN A 215 7.25 15.79 25.42
CA ASN A 215 7.72 14.79 26.38
C ASN A 215 6.49 14.08 26.94
N LEU A 216 6.22 12.85 26.49
CA LEU A 216 5.02 12.12 26.92
C LEU A 216 5.20 11.62 28.35
N PRO A 217 4.31 12.00 29.29
CA PRO A 217 4.38 11.51 30.66
C PRO A 217 4.02 10.03 30.70
N ARG A 218 4.68 9.30 31.60
CA ARG A 218 4.30 7.91 31.89
C ARG A 218 2.97 7.87 32.63
N LEU A 219 2.11 6.94 32.24
CA LEU A 219 0.85 6.65 32.92
C LEU A 219 1.09 6.02 34.30
N ALA A 220 0.07 6.13 35.16
CA ALA A 220 0.09 5.53 36.49
C ALA A 220 0.21 4.00 36.40
N ASP A 221 0.92 3.37 37.34
CA ASP A 221 1.13 1.92 37.34
C ASP A 221 -0.18 1.12 37.39
N ALA A 222 -1.20 1.63 38.08
CA ALA A 222 -2.53 1.01 38.09
C ALA A 222 -3.12 0.88 36.67
N GLU A 223 -2.97 1.91 35.84
CA GLU A 223 -3.44 1.92 34.46
C GLU A 223 -2.61 0.96 33.58
N VAL A 224 -1.29 0.94 33.77
CA VAL A 224 -0.39 0.00 33.09
C VAL A 224 -0.80 -1.45 33.38
N GLN A 225 -1.06 -1.80 34.64
CA GLN A 225 -1.49 -3.16 35.01
C GLN A 225 -2.88 -3.50 34.49
N ARG A 226 -3.81 -2.53 34.47
CA ARG A 226 -5.14 -2.68 33.89
C ARG A 226 -5.05 -3.01 32.39
N ARG A 227 -4.25 -2.25 31.61
CA ARG A 227 -4.10 -2.46 30.17
C ARG A 227 -3.55 -3.85 29.82
N LYS A 228 -2.66 -4.41 30.65
CA LYS A 228 -2.12 -5.78 30.43
C LYS A 228 -3.18 -6.88 30.44
N THR A 229 -4.29 -6.67 31.16
CA THR A 229 -5.32 -7.69 31.38
C THR A 229 -6.65 -7.36 30.70
N GLN A 230 -6.95 -6.08 30.52
CA GLN A 230 -8.23 -5.59 30.01
C GLN A 230 -8.09 -4.77 28.71
N GLY A 231 -6.89 -4.60 28.18
CA GLY A 231 -6.65 -3.79 26.99
C GLY A 231 -7.03 -2.32 27.16
N LEU A 232 -7.23 -1.63 26.04
CA LEU A 232 -7.66 -0.24 25.99
C LEU A 232 -9.18 -0.16 25.83
N GLN A 233 -9.86 0.55 26.75
CA GLN A 233 -11.33 0.54 26.83
C GLN A 233 -12.00 1.57 25.93
N LEU A 234 -11.27 2.64 25.57
CA LEU A 234 -11.80 3.80 24.83
C LEU A 234 -11.42 3.80 23.36
N ARG A 235 -10.61 2.84 22.93
CA ARG A 235 -10.09 2.73 21.57
C ARG A 235 -9.74 1.29 21.24
N THR A 236 -9.75 1.00 19.95
CA THR A 236 -9.38 -0.28 19.37
C THR A 236 -8.04 -0.11 18.65
N LEU A 237 -7.05 -0.93 18.98
CA LEU A 237 -5.72 -0.84 18.37
C LEU A 237 -5.59 -1.78 17.16
N VAL A 238 -4.98 -1.26 16.10
CA VAL A 238 -4.56 -2.03 14.91
C VAL A 238 -3.05 -1.86 14.75
N GLY A 239 -2.31 -2.96 14.71
CA GLY A 239 -0.87 -2.94 14.44
C GLY A 239 -0.58 -2.98 12.95
N VAL A 240 0.37 -2.18 12.46
CA VAL A 240 0.85 -2.17 11.08
C VAL A 240 2.37 -2.26 11.10
N GLY A 241 2.93 -3.37 10.63
CA GLY A 241 4.37 -3.61 10.66
C GLY A 241 4.92 -3.88 9.27
N HIS A 242 6.12 -3.37 8.97
CA HIS A 242 6.89 -3.76 7.80
C HIS A 242 8.17 -4.50 8.18
N SER A 243 8.46 -5.61 7.51
CA SER A 243 9.74 -6.32 7.65
C SER A 243 10.04 -6.65 9.11
N MET A 244 11.15 -6.17 9.67
CA MET A 244 11.49 -6.37 11.10
C MET A 244 10.45 -5.78 12.06
N GLY A 245 9.71 -4.74 11.66
CA GLY A 245 8.60 -4.18 12.42
C GLY A 245 7.44 -5.15 12.62
N VAL A 246 7.25 -6.14 11.73
CA VAL A 246 6.29 -7.23 11.93
C VAL A 246 6.65 -8.08 13.14
N CYS A 247 7.92 -8.47 13.25
CA CYS A 247 8.42 -9.30 14.36
C CYS A 247 8.15 -8.64 15.73
N ALA A 248 8.21 -7.31 15.80
CA ALA A 248 7.97 -6.55 17.03
C ALA A 248 6.52 -6.65 17.56
N PHE A 249 5.54 -6.99 16.72
CA PHE A 249 4.15 -7.18 17.14
C PHE A 249 3.88 -8.56 17.76
N ILE A 250 4.73 -9.55 17.53
CA ILE A 250 4.43 -10.96 17.87
C ILE A 250 4.40 -11.17 19.40
N HIS A 251 5.47 -10.82 20.11
CA HIS A 251 5.51 -11.00 21.57
C HIS A 251 4.42 -10.23 22.33
N PRO A 252 4.17 -8.93 22.06
CA PRO A 252 3.14 -8.19 22.78
C PRO A 252 1.74 -8.78 22.56
N SER A 253 1.47 -9.32 21.36
CA SER A 253 0.19 -9.95 21.02
C SER A 253 -0.02 -11.30 21.71
N ILE A 254 1.06 -12.02 22.07
CA ILE A 254 0.99 -13.26 22.84
C ILE A 254 0.88 -12.97 24.34
N LEU A 255 1.72 -12.08 24.86
CA LEU A 255 1.75 -11.77 26.28
C LEU A 255 0.49 -11.05 26.76
N HIS A 256 -0.10 -10.21 25.89
CA HIS A 256 -1.28 -9.42 26.18
C HIS A 256 -2.26 -9.47 25.00
N PRO A 257 -2.99 -10.60 24.81
CA PRO A 257 -3.85 -10.82 23.64
C PRO A 257 -5.06 -9.89 23.56
N CYS A 258 -5.28 -9.05 24.57
CA CYS A 258 -6.32 -8.00 24.60
C CYS A 258 -5.85 -6.65 24.02
N LEU A 259 -4.57 -6.49 23.66
CA LEU A 259 -4.06 -5.20 23.18
C LEU A 259 -4.48 -4.88 21.75
N PHE A 260 -4.34 -5.84 20.84
CA PHE A 260 -4.56 -5.64 19.41
C PHE A 260 -5.83 -6.34 18.96
N SER A 261 -6.64 -5.62 18.19
CA SER A 261 -7.84 -6.17 17.56
C SER A 261 -7.55 -6.87 16.24
N SER A 262 -6.47 -6.47 15.57
CA SER A 262 -5.98 -7.05 14.31
C SER A 262 -4.56 -6.55 14.04
N LEU A 263 -3.83 -7.28 13.20
CA LEU A 263 -2.49 -6.91 12.75
C LEU A 263 -2.41 -6.94 11.23
N ILE A 264 -1.71 -5.97 10.66
CA ILE A 264 -1.40 -5.87 9.23
C ILE A 264 0.11 -6.03 9.06
N LEU A 265 0.51 -7.12 8.42
CA LEU A 265 1.87 -7.64 8.37
C LEU A 265 2.39 -7.54 6.94
N ILE A 266 3.24 -6.54 6.70
CA ILE A 266 3.71 -6.17 5.37
C ILE A 266 5.13 -6.71 5.19
N GLU A 267 5.32 -7.57 4.18
CA GLU A 267 6.63 -8.11 3.83
C GLU A 267 7.38 -8.67 5.05
N SER A 268 6.70 -9.51 5.83
CA SER A 268 7.27 -10.09 7.05
C SER A 268 8.55 -10.86 6.75
N VAL A 269 9.56 -10.68 7.60
CA VAL A 269 10.82 -11.42 7.50
C VAL A 269 10.81 -12.72 8.29
N THR A 270 9.70 -13.08 8.94
CA THR A 270 9.55 -14.32 9.73
C THR A 270 9.67 -15.55 8.85
N THR A 271 10.52 -16.51 9.23
CA THR A 271 10.78 -17.75 8.46
C THR A 271 11.04 -18.94 9.36
N PRO A 272 10.78 -20.19 8.96
CA PRO A 272 11.11 -21.34 9.80
C PRO A 272 12.63 -21.54 9.87
N LEU A 273 13.07 -22.14 10.97
CA LEU A 273 14.48 -22.45 11.21
C LEU A 273 15.09 -23.35 10.12
N SER A 274 14.28 -24.19 9.45
CA SER A 274 14.73 -25.10 8.39
C SER A 274 15.42 -24.40 7.23
N ILE A 275 15.03 -23.14 6.93
CA ILE A 275 15.61 -22.37 5.82
C ILE A 275 16.74 -21.43 6.25
N LYS A 276 17.18 -21.49 7.52
CA LYS A 276 18.32 -20.70 8.03
C LYS A 276 19.58 -20.80 7.17
N HIS A 277 19.82 -21.95 6.56
CA HIS A 277 20.98 -22.20 5.70
C HIS A 277 20.95 -21.44 4.37
N LEU A 278 19.78 -20.92 3.96
CA LEU A 278 19.60 -20.10 2.76
C LEU A 278 19.84 -18.60 3.03
N ASP A 279 19.99 -18.20 4.29
CA ASP A 279 20.27 -16.81 4.62
C ASP A 279 21.64 -16.41 4.08
N MET A 280 21.68 -15.30 3.35
CA MET A 280 22.90 -14.73 2.79
C MET A 280 23.78 -14.16 3.90
N HIS A 281 24.47 -15.04 4.65
CA HIS A 281 25.26 -14.69 5.81
C HIS A 281 26.31 -13.61 5.50
N ARG A 282 26.37 -12.58 6.37
CA ARG A 282 27.47 -11.60 6.54
C ARG A 282 27.67 -10.59 5.40
N LYS A 283 27.19 -10.87 4.19
CA LYS A 283 27.40 -9.98 3.03
C LYS A 283 26.63 -8.67 3.14
N ASN A 284 25.37 -8.71 3.58
CA ASN A 284 24.53 -7.50 3.67
C ASN A 284 25.01 -6.60 4.81
N GLU A 285 25.44 -7.21 5.91
CA GLU A 285 26.02 -6.59 7.09
C GLU A 285 27.31 -5.83 6.71
N GLU A 286 28.25 -6.49 6.02
CA GLU A 286 29.49 -5.85 5.52
C GLU A 286 29.24 -4.72 4.52
N ILE A 287 28.23 -4.86 3.65
CA ILE A 287 27.84 -3.80 2.72
C ILE A 287 27.29 -2.60 3.50
N CYS A 288 26.42 -2.85 4.48
CA CYS A 288 25.83 -1.81 5.31
C CYS A 288 26.91 -1.05 6.10
N LEU A 289 27.87 -1.75 6.73
CA LEU A 289 28.97 -1.12 7.47
C LEU A 289 29.80 -0.13 6.63
N ARG A 290 29.90 -0.35 5.31
CA ARG A 290 30.67 0.52 4.40
C ARG A 290 29.84 1.59 3.73
N ARG A 291 28.54 1.64 4.02
CA ARG A 291 27.63 2.61 3.44
C ARG A 291 28.13 4.03 3.77
N ARG A 292 28.21 4.88 2.76
CA ARG A 292 28.49 6.30 2.96
C ARG A 292 27.36 6.93 3.77
N TRP A 293 27.73 7.67 4.81
CA TRP A 293 26.77 8.24 5.75
C TRP A 293 27.09 9.67 6.16
N ILE A 294 28.17 10.27 5.63
CA ILE A 294 28.58 11.65 5.87
C ILE A 294 29.08 12.31 4.58
N TRP A 295 28.83 13.61 4.44
CA TRP A 295 29.05 14.45 3.27
C TRP A 295 29.43 15.88 3.69
N GLU A 296 30.12 16.61 2.81
CA GLU A 296 30.52 18.00 3.06
C GLU A 296 29.38 19.01 2.89
N SER A 297 28.35 18.62 2.11
CA SER A 297 27.18 19.47 1.89
C SER A 297 25.90 18.66 1.82
N ARG A 298 24.78 19.30 2.14
CA ARG A 298 23.45 18.69 2.00
C ARG A 298 23.15 18.30 0.56
N ASP A 299 23.52 19.12 -0.41
CA ASP A 299 23.27 18.84 -1.84
C ASP A 299 24.04 17.61 -2.32
N GLU A 300 25.28 17.43 -1.86
CA GLU A 300 26.05 16.22 -2.14
C GLU A 300 25.37 14.97 -1.54
N ALA A 301 24.89 15.05 -0.30
CA ALA A 301 24.15 13.97 0.34
C ALA A 301 22.88 13.61 -0.44
N VAL A 302 22.07 14.60 -0.82
CA VAL A 302 20.86 14.42 -1.63
C VAL A 302 21.19 13.76 -2.98
N SER A 303 22.19 14.28 -3.69
CA SER A 303 22.63 13.74 -4.98
C SER A 303 23.12 12.30 -4.84
N SER A 304 23.92 12.00 -3.82
CA SER A 304 24.44 10.67 -3.53
C SER A 304 23.31 9.66 -3.27
N ILE A 305 22.26 10.04 -2.56
CA ILE A 305 21.09 9.18 -2.30
C ILE A 305 20.31 8.94 -3.59
N LYS A 306 19.99 10.01 -4.35
CA LYS A 306 19.22 9.90 -5.60
C LYS A 306 19.92 9.09 -6.70
N GLN A 307 21.24 9.11 -6.75
CA GLN A 307 22.03 8.34 -7.72
C GLN A 307 22.16 6.85 -7.35
N SER A 308 21.88 6.47 -6.11
CA SER A 308 22.01 5.09 -5.67
C SER A 308 20.90 4.21 -6.26
N ALA A 309 21.31 3.11 -6.89
CA ALA A 309 20.39 2.13 -7.46
C ALA A 309 19.42 1.51 -6.44
N TYR A 310 19.78 1.50 -5.15
CA TYR A 310 18.93 1.00 -4.07
C TYR A 310 17.60 1.77 -3.95
N TYR A 311 17.62 3.08 -4.21
CA TYR A 311 16.44 3.95 -4.09
C TYR A 311 15.66 4.12 -5.39
N ARG A 312 16.19 3.62 -6.52
CA ARG A 312 15.54 3.73 -7.83
C ARG A 312 14.08 3.23 -7.86
N PRO A 313 13.72 2.10 -7.21
CA PRO A 313 12.33 1.62 -7.24
C PRO A 313 11.40 2.34 -6.26
N TRP A 314 11.92 3.23 -5.40
CA TRP A 314 11.09 3.92 -4.42
C TRP A 314 10.17 4.94 -5.10
N HIS A 315 8.93 5.00 -4.65
CA HIS A 315 8.00 6.05 -5.04
C HIS A 315 8.56 7.43 -4.69
N VAL A 316 8.45 8.37 -5.62
CA VAL A 316 9.06 9.71 -5.53
C VAL A 316 8.73 10.42 -4.21
N GLY A 317 7.46 10.40 -3.80
CA GLY A 317 7.03 11.04 -2.55
C GLY A 317 7.61 10.38 -1.29
N VAL A 318 7.86 9.06 -1.30
CA VAL A 318 8.51 8.38 -0.17
C VAL A 318 9.99 8.72 -0.13
N LEU A 319 10.66 8.72 -1.28
CA LEU A 319 12.07 9.08 -1.37
C LEU A 319 12.32 10.54 -0.96
N GLU A 320 11.43 11.46 -1.33
CA GLU A 320 11.51 12.86 -0.90
C GLU A 320 11.35 13.00 0.62
N ASN A 321 10.37 12.30 1.21
CA ASN A 321 10.22 12.27 2.67
C ASN A 321 11.46 11.66 3.34
N TYR A 322 11.99 10.56 2.82
CA TYR A 322 13.21 9.95 3.32
C TYR A 322 14.38 10.95 3.30
N ILE A 323 14.68 11.56 2.15
CA ILE A 323 15.76 12.54 2.01
C ILE A 323 15.56 13.75 2.94
N ARG A 324 14.31 14.22 3.07
CA ARG A 324 13.98 15.35 3.93
C ARG A 324 14.34 15.10 5.39
N TYR A 325 14.08 13.89 5.89
CA TYR A 325 14.17 13.59 7.32
C TYR A 325 15.37 12.72 7.71
N VAL A 326 16.05 12.06 6.78
CA VAL A 326 17.19 11.17 7.07
C VAL A 326 18.51 11.92 7.24
N ILE A 327 18.65 13.13 6.69
CA ILE A 327 19.90 13.92 6.74
C ILE A 327 19.83 14.92 7.89
N THR A 328 20.90 15.02 8.67
CA THR A 328 21.11 16.04 9.72
C THR A 328 22.47 16.70 9.58
N GLU A 329 22.58 17.95 10.02
CA GLU A 329 23.85 18.67 10.13
C GLU A 329 24.61 18.23 11.40
N THR A 330 25.94 18.18 11.34
CA THR A 330 26.84 17.91 12.47
C THR A 330 27.32 19.21 13.11
N ALA A 331 27.92 19.13 14.30
CA ALA A 331 28.48 20.32 14.96
C ALA A 331 29.63 20.96 14.17
N GLU A 332 30.31 20.17 13.35
CA GLU A 332 31.43 20.56 12.48
C GLU A 332 30.96 21.15 11.14
N GLY A 333 29.65 21.25 10.89
CA GLY A 333 29.08 21.77 9.65
C GLY A 333 29.04 20.77 8.49
N GLN A 334 29.31 19.49 8.76
CA GLN A 334 29.11 18.41 7.79
C GLN A 334 27.66 17.92 7.83
N TYR A 335 27.27 17.07 6.87
CA TYR A 335 25.93 16.49 6.80
C TYR A 335 26.02 14.98 6.89
N ARG A 336 25.18 14.35 7.71
CA ARG A 336 25.18 12.90 7.92
C ARG A 336 23.80 12.28 7.94
N LEU A 337 23.73 10.96 7.77
CA LEU A 337 22.52 10.19 8.06
C LEU A 337 22.25 10.21 9.57
N LYS A 338 20.97 10.31 9.96
CA LYS A 338 20.55 10.19 11.37
C LYS A 338 20.85 8.82 11.96
N THR A 339 20.67 7.78 11.14
CA THR A 339 21.02 6.40 11.50
C THR A 339 22.46 6.12 11.09
N HIS A 340 23.32 5.86 12.08
CA HIS A 340 24.68 5.44 11.80
C HIS A 340 24.69 4.01 11.20
N PRO A 341 25.44 3.74 10.11
CA PRO A 341 25.41 2.43 9.45
C PRO A 341 25.82 1.25 10.33
N PHE A 342 26.63 1.50 11.35
CA PHE A 342 26.94 0.50 12.38
C PHE A 342 25.68 -0.04 13.06
N PHE A 343 24.76 0.83 13.49
CA PHE A 343 23.53 0.40 14.17
C PHE A 343 22.49 -0.16 13.21
N GLU A 344 22.44 0.34 11.97
CA GLU A 344 21.66 -0.30 10.91
C GLU A 344 22.14 -1.74 10.68
N ALA A 345 23.46 -1.95 10.61
CA ALA A 345 24.07 -3.27 10.48
C ALA A 345 23.78 -4.18 11.68
N LEU A 346 23.80 -3.67 12.92
CA LEU A 346 23.42 -4.46 14.11
C LEU A 346 22.03 -5.10 13.97
N MET A 347 21.06 -4.39 13.39
CA MET A 347 19.72 -4.93 13.16
C MET A 347 19.73 -6.08 12.13
N LEU A 348 20.66 -6.08 11.17
CA LEU A 348 20.82 -7.17 10.20
C LEU A 348 21.43 -8.44 10.82
N PHE A 349 22.19 -8.32 11.92
CA PHE A 349 22.69 -9.48 12.67
C PHE A 349 21.59 -10.17 13.49
N GLU A 350 20.44 -9.52 13.73
CA GLU A 350 19.31 -10.15 14.42
C GLU A 350 18.66 -11.21 13.53
N ARG A 351 18.76 -12.48 13.97
CA ARG A 351 18.19 -13.63 13.26
C ARG A 351 17.30 -14.49 14.15
N SER A 352 17.56 -14.54 15.45
CA SER A 352 16.76 -15.37 16.35
C SER A 352 15.28 -15.01 16.35
N ILE A 353 14.93 -13.72 16.35
CA ILE A 353 13.53 -13.30 16.34
C ILE A 353 12.80 -13.77 15.08
N VAL A 354 13.50 -13.87 13.95
CA VAL A 354 12.91 -14.24 12.67
C VAL A 354 12.37 -15.67 12.70
N TYR A 355 13.14 -16.59 13.29
CA TYR A 355 12.73 -17.98 13.44
C TYR A 355 11.79 -18.20 14.62
N GLU A 356 12.02 -17.49 15.72
CA GLU A 356 11.15 -17.55 16.89
C GLU A 356 9.75 -17.03 16.57
N ALA A 357 9.64 -15.86 15.93
CA ALA A 357 8.37 -15.28 15.53
C ALA A 357 7.59 -16.23 14.63
N TRP A 358 8.24 -16.97 13.72
CA TRP A 358 7.58 -17.99 12.91
C TRP A 358 6.89 -19.07 13.74
N ASP A 359 7.59 -19.59 14.75
CA ASP A 359 7.02 -20.62 15.62
C ASP A 359 5.87 -20.04 16.45
N LEU A 360 6.06 -18.82 16.96
CA LEU A 360 5.10 -18.09 17.79
C LEU A 360 3.82 -17.66 17.06
N LEU A 361 3.84 -17.53 15.72
CA LEU A 361 2.62 -17.21 14.95
C LEU A 361 1.47 -18.20 15.22
N ALA A 362 1.79 -19.47 15.51
CA ALA A 362 0.78 -20.48 15.81
C ALA A 362 0.19 -20.37 17.23
N GLU A 363 0.87 -19.67 18.12
CA GLU A 363 0.46 -19.44 19.51
C GLU A 363 -0.32 -18.12 19.68
N LEU A 364 -0.41 -17.32 18.62
CA LEU A 364 -1.22 -16.10 18.62
C LEU A 364 -2.70 -16.44 18.83
N ASN A 365 -3.39 -15.53 19.53
CA ASN A 365 -4.83 -15.66 19.77
C ASN A 365 -5.59 -15.77 18.43
N PRO A 366 -6.30 -16.90 18.16
CA PRO A 366 -7.00 -17.13 16.89
C PRO A 366 -8.06 -16.08 16.56
N GLU A 367 -8.56 -15.36 17.57
CA GLU A 367 -9.57 -14.31 17.40
C GLU A 367 -8.99 -13.01 16.83
N VAL A 368 -7.67 -12.82 16.84
CA VAL A 368 -6.99 -11.63 16.30
C VAL A 368 -6.74 -11.84 14.81
N PRO A 369 -7.46 -11.16 13.90
CA PRO A 369 -7.26 -11.37 12.46
C PRO A 369 -5.91 -10.81 12.01
N LEU A 370 -5.22 -11.56 11.14
CA LEU A 370 -3.99 -11.12 10.50
C LEU A 370 -4.24 -10.82 9.02
N HIS A 371 -3.75 -9.67 8.56
CA HIS A 371 -3.73 -9.29 7.15
C HIS A 371 -2.29 -9.28 6.65
N TRP A 372 -2.00 -10.14 5.68
CA TRP A 372 -0.68 -10.30 5.11
C TRP A 372 -0.58 -9.55 3.77
N VAL A 373 0.45 -8.73 3.63
CA VAL A 373 0.70 -7.96 2.40
C VAL A 373 2.09 -8.31 1.89
N TRP A 374 2.14 -8.97 0.72
CA TRP A 374 3.38 -9.46 0.13
C TRP A 374 3.63 -8.87 -1.25
N GLY A 375 4.89 -8.66 -1.62
CA GLY A 375 5.37 -8.35 -2.96
C GLY A 375 5.70 -9.65 -3.70
N GLY A 376 5.17 -9.85 -4.90
CA GLY A 376 5.33 -11.09 -5.67
C GLY A 376 6.75 -11.31 -6.21
N LYS A 377 7.54 -10.23 -6.36
CA LYS A 377 8.97 -10.32 -6.71
C LYS A 377 9.84 -10.66 -5.50
N SER A 378 9.33 -10.44 -4.28
CA SER A 378 10.09 -10.66 -3.05
C SER A 378 10.58 -12.09 -2.95
N ARG A 379 11.88 -12.22 -2.69
CA ARG A 379 12.53 -13.47 -2.28
C ARG A 379 12.93 -13.45 -0.81
N ARG A 380 12.71 -12.32 -0.13
CA ARG A 380 12.87 -12.21 1.31
C ARG A 380 11.83 -13.10 2.00
N GLY A 381 12.20 -13.72 3.11
CA GLY A 381 11.32 -14.68 3.77
C GLY A 381 11.23 -16.06 3.09
N GLY A 382 12.14 -16.38 2.15
CA GLY A 382 12.15 -17.67 1.43
C GLY A 382 11.28 -17.72 0.17
N GLY A 383 10.71 -16.58 -0.25
CA GLY A 383 9.88 -16.46 -1.46
C GLY A 383 8.44 -16.94 -1.27
N ARG A 384 7.66 -16.86 -2.35
CA ARG A 384 6.18 -16.98 -2.34
C ARG A 384 5.64 -18.20 -1.60
N GLU A 385 6.25 -19.37 -1.82
CA GLU A 385 5.81 -20.61 -1.16
C GLU A 385 5.99 -20.52 0.36
N MET A 386 7.17 -20.08 0.81
CA MET A 386 7.45 -19.92 2.24
C MET A 386 6.59 -18.83 2.86
N GLN A 387 6.44 -17.69 2.22
CA GLN A 387 5.58 -16.59 2.65
C GLN A 387 4.10 -17.02 2.77
N ALA A 388 3.62 -17.86 1.85
CA ALA A 388 2.29 -18.47 1.97
C ALA A 388 2.22 -19.38 3.20
N GLN A 389 3.21 -20.24 3.44
CA GLN A 389 3.25 -21.07 4.66
C GLN A 389 3.29 -20.20 5.93
N THR A 390 3.97 -19.06 5.92
CA THR A 390 3.97 -18.08 7.03
C THR A 390 2.56 -17.62 7.32
N SER A 391 1.85 -17.23 6.26
CA SER A 391 0.53 -16.61 6.35
C SER A 391 -0.50 -17.58 6.92
N HIS A 392 -0.34 -18.87 6.66
CA HIS A 392 -1.20 -19.94 7.20
C HIS A 392 -0.77 -20.46 8.57
N ARG A 393 0.34 -19.96 9.13
CA ARG A 393 0.87 -20.47 10.41
C ARG A 393 -0.03 -20.12 11.59
N HIS A 394 -0.68 -18.97 11.53
CA HIS A 394 -1.65 -18.53 12.52
C HIS A 394 -2.98 -19.31 12.34
N PRO A 395 -3.52 -19.95 13.40
CA PRO A 395 -4.73 -20.78 13.29
C PRO A 395 -6.04 -20.01 13.06
N GLY A 396 -6.03 -18.69 13.24
CA GLY A 396 -7.23 -17.85 13.16
C GLY A 396 -7.55 -17.33 11.75
N LYS A 397 -8.30 -16.22 11.71
CA LYS A 397 -8.63 -15.54 10.45
C LYS A 397 -7.37 -14.91 9.84
N ASN A 398 -7.03 -15.33 8.63
CA ASN A 398 -5.93 -14.78 7.85
C ASN A 398 -6.47 -14.30 6.50
N THR A 399 -6.03 -13.12 6.09
CA THR A 399 -6.24 -12.61 4.73
C THR A 399 -4.89 -12.31 4.12
N THR A 400 -4.73 -12.47 2.81
CA THR A 400 -3.45 -12.26 2.14
C THR A 400 -3.67 -11.55 0.81
N VAL A 401 -2.85 -10.53 0.54
CA VAL A 401 -2.79 -9.84 -0.74
C VAL A 401 -1.36 -9.88 -1.29
N TRP A 402 -1.26 -10.04 -2.60
CA TRP A 402 0.00 -10.12 -3.34
C TRP A 402 0.08 -8.96 -4.34
N PHE A 403 1.16 -8.20 -4.27
CA PHE A 403 1.52 -7.16 -5.22
C PHE A 403 2.57 -7.72 -6.18
N GLU A 404 2.11 -8.36 -7.25
CA GLU A 404 2.95 -9.20 -8.14
C GLU A 404 4.20 -8.48 -8.66
N ASP A 405 4.12 -7.16 -8.87
CA ASP A 405 5.20 -6.36 -9.44
C ASP A 405 6.12 -5.66 -8.43
N VAL A 406 5.89 -5.86 -7.14
CA VAL A 406 6.60 -5.16 -6.06
C VAL A 406 7.56 -6.12 -5.36
N ASP A 407 8.73 -5.63 -4.94
CA ASP A 407 9.71 -6.39 -4.15
C ASP A 407 9.51 -6.11 -2.64
N HIS A 408 10.52 -6.39 -1.83
CA HIS A 408 10.44 -6.36 -0.36
C HIS A 408 10.17 -5.00 0.26
N LEU A 409 10.50 -3.90 -0.43
CA LEU A 409 10.34 -2.55 0.08
C LEU A 409 8.96 -1.99 -0.26
N LEU A 410 7.92 -2.81 -0.11
CA LEU A 410 6.56 -2.51 -0.55
C LEU A 410 6.02 -1.16 -0.06
N PRO A 411 6.16 -0.76 1.23
CA PRO A 411 5.73 0.57 1.66
C PRO A 411 6.46 1.72 0.98
N GLN A 412 7.67 1.48 0.48
CA GLN A 412 8.48 2.48 -0.22
C GLN A 412 8.25 2.47 -1.73
N GLU A 413 8.01 1.30 -2.33
CA GLU A 413 7.82 1.12 -3.77
C GLU A 413 6.37 1.44 -4.21
N ALA A 414 5.38 0.98 -3.44
CA ALA A 414 3.96 1.05 -3.80
C ALA A 414 3.09 1.60 -2.64
N PRO A 415 3.35 2.84 -2.17
CA PRO A 415 2.71 3.38 -0.96
C PRO A 415 1.20 3.60 -1.12
N HIS A 416 0.71 3.88 -2.32
CA HIS A 416 -0.71 4.14 -2.60
C HIS A 416 -1.51 2.84 -2.64
N GLU A 417 -0.97 1.85 -3.34
CA GLU A 417 -1.52 0.50 -3.41
C GLU A 417 -1.54 -0.18 -2.05
N LEU A 418 -0.51 0.04 -1.24
CA LEU A 418 -0.51 -0.38 0.15
C LEU A 418 -1.62 0.30 0.94
N ALA A 419 -1.82 1.61 0.78
CA ALA A 419 -2.87 2.34 1.48
C ALA A 419 -4.27 1.82 1.12
N ASP A 420 -4.50 1.47 -0.15
CA ASP A 420 -5.71 0.79 -0.60
C ASP A 420 -5.90 -0.55 0.15
N ALA A 421 -4.86 -1.38 0.24
CA ALA A 421 -4.92 -2.65 0.97
C ALA A 421 -5.23 -2.45 2.46
N LEU A 422 -4.58 -1.49 3.12
CA LEU A 422 -4.88 -1.13 4.51
C LEU A 422 -6.34 -0.72 4.67
N TYR A 423 -6.82 0.19 3.81
CA TYR A 423 -8.19 0.68 3.83
C TYR A 423 -9.22 -0.45 3.67
N GLN A 424 -9.03 -1.34 2.68
CA GLN A 424 -9.95 -2.45 2.43
C GLN A 424 -10.02 -3.41 3.63
N PHE A 425 -8.88 -3.74 4.23
CA PHE A 425 -8.85 -4.60 5.40
C PHE A 425 -9.56 -3.96 6.59
N LEU A 426 -9.32 -2.67 6.85
CA LEU A 426 -9.97 -1.94 7.92
C LEU A 426 -11.50 -1.86 7.71
N LEU A 427 -11.94 -1.68 6.46
CA LEU A 427 -13.36 -1.65 6.12
C LEU A 427 -14.04 -3.00 6.40
N GLN A 428 -13.40 -4.10 6.04
CA GLN A 428 -13.93 -5.44 6.27
C GLN A 428 -13.94 -5.81 7.76
N SER A 429 -12.92 -5.41 8.50
CA SER A 429 -12.70 -5.89 9.87
C SER A 429 -13.28 -4.98 10.96
N HIS A 430 -13.45 -3.68 10.67
CA HIS A 430 -13.76 -2.67 11.69
C HIS A 430 -14.90 -1.71 11.31
N SER A 431 -15.59 -1.91 10.19
CA SER A 431 -16.77 -1.11 9.89
C SER A 431 -17.96 -1.50 10.77
N THR A 432 -18.78 -0.52 11.16
CA THR A 432 -20.05 -0.78 11.84
C THR A 432 -21.11 -1.19 10.81
N PRO A 433 -21.84 -2.32 10.98
CA PRO A 433 -22.92 -2.67 10.07
C PRO A 433 -24.04 -1.62 10.16
N PRO A 434 -24.70 -1.24 9.05
CA PRO A 434 -25.88 -0.40 9.12
C PRO A 434 -26.98 -1.11 9.92
N LYS A 435 -27.72 -0.36 10.76
CA LYS A 435 -28.90 -0.87 11.50
C LYS A 435 -29.98 -1.33 10.51
N SER A 436 -29.92 -2.58 10.04
CA SER A 436 -31.01 -3.23 9.33
C SER A 436 -32.06 -3.72 10.32
N ARG A 437 -33.33 -3.37 10.09
CA ARG A 437 -34.49 -3.92 10.81
C ARG A 437 -34.43 -5.46 10.80
N LEU A 438 -34.63 -6.03 11.98
CA LEU A 438 -34.82 -7.45 12.24
C LEU A 438 -35.77 -8.09 11.21
N PHE A 439 -35.30 -9.13 10.52
CA PHE A 439 -36.17 -10.22 10.07
C PHE A 439 -35.53 -11.53 10.54
N SER A 440 -36.33 -12.34 11.23
CA SER A 440 -35.91 -13.61 11.82
C SER A 440 -35.62 -14.67 10.76
N PRO A 441 -34.70 -15.61 11.02
CA PRO A 441 -34.43 -16.70 10.11
C PRO A 441 -35.51 -17.78 10.26
N ASN A 442 -36.19 -18.13 9.16
CA ASN A 442 -36.91 -19.40 9.05
C ASN A 442 -36.29 -20.26 7.96
N GLU A 443 -36.12 -21.52 8.36
CA GLU A 443 -35.73 -22.73 7.65
C GLU A 443 -36.14 -22.82 6.18
N TYR A 444 -35.23 -23.32 5.33
CA TYR A 444 -35.60 -24.13 4.17
C TYR A 444 -34.60 -25.26 3.92
N VAL A 445 -35.14 -26.48 4.03
CA VAL A 445 -34.60 -27.74 3.53
C VAL A 445 -34.69 -27.74 2.00
N VAL A 446 -33.69 -28.24 1.28
CA VAL A 446 -33.74 -28.43 -0.18
C VAL A 446 -33.58 -29.91 -0.51
N GLU A 447 -34.66 -30.50 -1.04
CA GLU A 447 -34.68 -31.78 -1.75
C GLU A 447 -34.14 -31.63 -3.18
N GLN A 448 -33.53 -32.71 -3.67
CA GLN A 448 -32.90 -32.82 -4.97
C GLN A 448 -33.89 -32.79 -6.15
N GLY A 449 -33.55 -32.03 -7.19
CA GLY A 449 -34.18 -32.13 -8.52
C GLY A 449 -33.28 -31.50 -9.58
N HIS A 450 -32.81 -32.31 -10.53
CA HIS A 450 -31.94 -31.90 -11.63
C HIS A 450 -32.65 -30.92 -12.59
N ILE A 451 -32.16 -29.68 -12.63
CA ILE A 451 -32.32 -28.71 -13.72
C ILE A 451 -30.92 -28.23 -14.05
N ASP A 452 -30.58 -28.09 -15.34
CA ASP A 452 -29.28 -27.60 -15.78
C ASP A 452 -29.04 -26.17 -15.26
N ILE A 453 -28.29 -26.12 -14.16
CA ILE A 453 -28.26 -25.04 -13.20
C ILE A 453 -27.17 -24.03 -13.57
N THR A 454 -26.16 -24.43 -14.35
CA THR A 454 -24.92 -23.67 -14.50
C THR A 454 -25.11 -22.34 -15.25
N THR A 455 -25.91 -22.32 -16.31
CA THR A 455 -26.13 -21.10 -17.12
C THR A 455 -27.12 -20.14 -16.47
N HIS A 456 -28.17 -20.67 -15.82
CA HIS A 456 -29.13 -19.86 -15.09
C HIS A 456 -28.58 -19.32 -13.77
N ILE A 457 -27.79 -20.09 -13.02
CA ILE A 457 -27.09 -19.60 -11.82
C ILE A 457 -26.07 -18.53 -12.19
N ALA A 458 -25.25 -18.70 -13.23
CA ALA A 458 -24.28 -17.67 -13.63
C ALA A 458 -24.95 -16.36 -14.09
N TRP A 459 -26.09 -16.45 -14.79
CA TRP A 459 -26.90 -15.30 -15.17
C TRP A 459 -27.55 -14.63 -13.95
N TRP A 460 -28.09 -15.43 -13.02
CA TRP A 460 -28.72 -14.93 -11.80
C TRP A 460 -27.70 -14.29 -10.86
N PHE A 461 -26.52 -14.90 -10.65
CA PHE A 461 -25.41 -14.33 -9.88
C PHE A 461 -24.89 -13.02 -10.49
N ARG A 462 -24.70 -12.94 -11.82
CA ARG A 462 -24.29 -11.69 -12.49
C ARG A 462 -25.33 -10.58 -12.33
N ASN A 463 -26.62 -10.89 -12.42
CA ASN A 463 -27.69 -9.89 -12.26
C ASN A 463 -27.91 -9.51 -10.78
N PHE A 464 -27.83 -10.46 -9.85
CA PHE A 464 -27.97 -10.22 -8.41
C PHE A 464 -26.82 -9.38 -7.86
N THR A 465 -25.59 -9.67 -8.27
CA THR A 465 -24.41 -8.90 -7.88
C THR A 465 -24.35 -7.53 -8.54
N SER A 466 -24.90 -7.39 -9.75
CA SER A 466 -25.13 -6.07 -10.37
C SER A 466 -26.19 -5.27 -9.62
N PHE A 467 -27.30 -5.90 -9.20
CA PHE A 467 -28.35 -5.27 -8.41
C PHE A 467 -27.83 -4.79 -7.05
N ASP A 468 -27.10 -5.65 -6.35
CA ASP A 468 -26.44 -5.34 -5.08
C ASP A 468 -25.44 -4.17 -5.22
N ARG A 469 -24.59 -4.17 -6.26
CA ARG A 469 -23.68 -3.04 -6.58
C ARG A 469 -24.40 -1.73 -6.87
N VAL A 470 -25.53 -1.77 -7.59
CA VAL A 470 -26.32 -0.55 -7.87
C VAL A 470 -27.02 -0.06 -6.60
N CYS A 471 -27.53 -0.98 -5.78
CA CYS A 471 -28.17 -0.70 -4.47
C CYS A 471 -27.20 -0.07 -3.45
N ARG A 472 -25.90 -0.27 -3.64
CA ARG A 472 -24.80 0.30 -2.84
C ARG A 472 -24.42 1.73 -3.23
N SER A 473 -24.87 2.21 -4.39
CA SER A 473 -24.58 3.59 -4.82
C SER A 473 -25.26 4.65 -3.97
N GLN A 474 -24.74 5.90 -3.93
CA GLN A 474 -25.36 7.01 -3.18
C GLN A 474 -26.83 7.24 -3.56
N HIS A 475 -27.16 6.97 -4.82
CA HIS A 475 -28.46 7.21 -5.41
C HIS A 475 -28.95 5.94 -6.14
N PRO A 476 -29.22 4.86 -5.39
CA PRO A 476 -29.47 3.54 -5.96
C PRO A 476 -30.74 3.53 -6.79
N ILE A 477 -31.76 4.29 -6.38
CA ILE A 477 -33.01 4.45 -7.12
C ILE A 477 -32.77 5.17 -8.46
N ARG A 478 -31.95 6.24 -8.47
CA ARG A 478 -31.66 7.01 -9.68
C ARG A 478 -30.80 6.22 -10.65
N LEU A 479 -29.80 5.47 -10.16
CA LEU A 479 -28.95 4.61 -10.96
C LEU A 479 -29.70 3.38 -11.49
N LEU A 480 -30.54 2.73 -10.67
CA LEU A 480 -31.46 1.67 -11.11
C LEU A 480 -32.40 2.20 -12.18
N TRP A 481 -33.04 3.34 -11.93
CA TRP A 481 -33.94 3.95 -12.91
C TRP A 481 -33.18 4.24 -14.20
N THR A 482 -31.99 4.85 -14.14
CA THR A 482 -31.17 5.13 -15.33
C THR A 482 -30.77 3.88 -16.12
N ILE A 483 -30.19 2.86 -15.45
CA ILE A 483 -29.69 1.63 -16.09
C ILE A 483 -30.83 0.79 -16.67
N TYR A 484 -31.97 0.74 -15.98
CA TYR A 484 -33.11 -0.10 -16.36
C TYR A 484 -34.17 0.66 -17.19
N TRP A 485 -34.09 1.99 -17.28
CA TRP A 485 -34.91 2.80 -18.17
C TRP A 485 -34.50 2.51 -19.62
N PRO A 486 -35.42 2.04 -20.47
CA PRO A 486 -35.08 1.46 -21.77
C PRO A 486 -34.64 2.48 -22.84
N PHE A 487 -34.67 3.78 -22.53
CA PHE A 487 -34.34 4.85 -23.47
C PHE A 487 -33.22 5.75 -22.90
N PRO A 488 -32.26 6.22 -23.72
CA PRO A 488 -31.99 5.82 -25.10
C PRO A 488 -31.51 4.37 -25.21
N SER A 489 -31.72 3.70 -26.34
CA SER A 489 -31.33 2.28 -26.52
C SER A 489 -29.81 2.05 -26.41
N GLN A 490 -29.01 3.06 -26.73
CA GLN A 490 -27.57 3.11 -26.51
C GLN A 490 -27.21 4.33 -25.65
N TRP A 491 -26.13 4.23 -24.87
CA TRP A 491 -25.67 5.38 -24.09
C TRP A 491 -25.15 6.49 -24.99
N PRO A 492 -25.56 7.76 -24.76
CA PRO A 492 -25.04 8.87 -25.52
C PRO A 492 -23.53 9.04 -25.24
N LEU A 493 -22.83 9.65 -26.20
CA LEU A 493 -21.43 9.97 -26.02
C LEU A 493 -21.23 10.88 -24.80
N PRO A 494 -20.18 10.65 -23.99
CA PRO A 494 -19.86 11.53 -22.88
C PRO A 494 -19.50 12.94 -23.40
N PRO A 495 -19.63 14.00 -22.57
CA PRO A 495 -19.32 15.36 -23.00
C PRO A 495 -17.86 15.46 -23.41
N ARG A 496 -17.62 15.87 -24.66
CA ARG A 496 -16.31 15.83 -25.31
C ARG A 496 -15.34 16.84 -24.70
N LEU A 497 -14.38 16.37 -23.89
CA LEU A 497 -13.31 17.21 -23.33
C LEU A 497 -12.15 17.34 -24.34
N SER A 498 -11.66 18.55 -24.56
CA SER A 498 -10.42 18.77 -25.32
C SER A 498 -9.18 18.40 -24.50
N VAL A 499 -8.07 18.08 -25.17
CA VAL A 499 -6.78 17.82 -24.53
C VAL A 499 -6.37 18.97 -23.59
N ALA A 500 -6.65 20.22 -23.99
CA ALA A 500 -6.34 21.39 -23.18
C ALA A 500 -7.19 21.48 -21.90
N GLN A 501 -8.47 21.08 -21.95
CA GLN A 501 -9.33 21.03 -20.77
C GLN A 501 -8.87 19.94 -19.81
N ILE A 502 -8.54 18.75 -20.33
CA ILE A 502 -8.01 17.64 -19.55
C ILE A 502 -6.68 18.04 -18.89
N ARG A 503 -5.75 18.66 -19.62
CA ARG A 503 -4.46 19.11 -19.07
C ARG A 503 -4.60 20.19 -17.98
N ARG A 504 -5.61 21.06 -18.08
CA ARG A 504 -5.88 22.09 -17.06
C ARG A 504 -6.52 21.53 -15.79
N ASN A 505 -7.33 20.49 -15.91
CA ASN A 505 -7.98 19.85 -14.78
C ASN A 505 -8.09 18.33 -14.99
N PRO A 506 -7.02 17.56 -14.73
CA PRO A 506 -7.01 16.12 -14.87
C PRO A 506 -8.02 15.40 -13.97
N ALA A 507 -8.40 16.00 -12.83
CA ALA A 507 -9.37 15.45 -11.89
C ALA A 507 -10.74 15.13 -12.54
N LEU A 508 -11.13 15.88 -13.57
CA LEU A 508 -12.38 15.65 -14.31
C LEU A 508 -12.47 14.26 -14.93
N VAL A 509 -11.34 13.70 -15.38
CA VAL A 509 -11.31 12.36 -15.97
C VAL A 509 -11.53 11.31 -14.88
N TYR A 510 -10.90 11.48 -13.71
CA TYR A 510 -11.07 10.56 -12.58
C TYR A 510 -12.49 10.60 -12.01
N GLU A 511 -13.09 11.79 -11.89
CA GLU A 511 -14.49 11.97 -11.46
C GLU A 511 -15.47 11.25 -12.41
N ARG A 512 -15.30 11.40 -13.73
CA ARG A 512 -16.13 10.72 -14.74
C ARG A 512 -16.01 9.20 -14.69
N ARG A 513 -14.86 8.70 -14.25
CA ARG A 513 -14.55 7.26 -14.21
C ARG A 513 -14.76 6.63 -12.84
N ALA A 514 -15.20 7.39 -11.84
CA ALA A 514 -15.44 6.90 -10.47
C ALA A 514 -16.35 5.65 -10.42
N LEU A 515 -17.31 5.54 -11.34
CA LEU A 515 -18.24 4.39 -11.45
C LEU A 515 -17.88 3.39 -12.55
N MET A 516 -16.84 3.65 -13.35
CA MET A 516 -16.62 2.92 -14.60
C MET A 516 -16.46 1.43 -14.35
N ARG A 517 -15.69 1.06 -13.32
CA ARG A 517 -15.52 -0.34 -12.93
C ARG A 517 -16.87 -1.01 -12.67
N THR A 518 -17.76 -0.40 -11.89
CA THR A 518 -19.11 -0.94 -11.61
C THR A 518 -19.95 -1.07 -12.88
N LEU A 519 -19.88 -0.09 -13.77
CA LEU A 519 -20.67 -0.06 -15.02
C LEU A 519 -20.21 -1.13 -16.03
N LEU A 520 -18.90 -1.29 -16.22
CA LEU A 520 -18.33 -2.28 -17.15
C LEU A 520 -18.67 -3.74 -16.79
N TYR A 521 -19.07 -4.02 -15.55
CA TYR A 521 -19.55 -5.34 -15.12
C TYR A 521 -21.05 -5.42 -14.87
N THR A 522 -21.82 -4.39 -15.23
CA THR A 522 -23.28 -4.39 -15.12
C THR A 522 -23.87 -4.79 -16.48
N PRO A 523 -24.40 -6.02 -16.67
CA PRO A 523 -24.77 -6.53 -17.99
C PRO A 523 -25.75 -5.63 -18.76
N ARG A 524 -26.70 -5.00 -18.06
CA ARG A 524 -27.67 -4.05 -18.63
C ARG A 524 -27.02 -2.77 -19.15
N TRP A 525 -26.01 -2.25 -18.43
CA TRP A 525 -25.26 -1.09 -18.88
C TRP A 525 -24.37 -1.46 -20.07
N VAL A 526 -23.65 -2.58 -19.95
CA VAL A 526 -22.76 -3.12 -20.99
C VAL A 526 -23.52 -3.36 -22.29
N ALA A 527 -24.71 -3.95 -22.23
CA ALA A 527 -25.54 -4.22 -23.40
C ALA A 527 -25.93 -2.96 -24.20
N ARG A 528 -25.88 -1.78 -23.56
CA ARG A 528 -26.23 -0.48 -24.16
C ARG A 528 -25.00 0.38 -24.46
N ASP A 529 -23.81 -0.06 -24.06
CA ASP A 529 -22.56 0.64 -24.37
C ASP A 529 -22.10 0.35 -25.80
N THR A 530 -21.27 1.24 -26.35
CA THR A 530 -20.81 1.20 -27.74
C THR A 530 -19.29 1.23 -27.85
N PRO A 531 -18.70 0.68 -28.93
CA PRO A 531 -17.26 0.77 -29.18
C PRO A 531 -16.76 2.22 -29.21
N LEU A 532 -17.58 3.14 -29.72
CA LEU A 532 -17.26 4.55 -29.79
C LEU A 532 -17.17 5.19 -28.39
N ASN A 533 -18.11 4.89 -27.48
CA ASN A 533 -18.03 5.36 -26.10
C ASN A 533 -16.76 4.87 -25.41
N SER A 534 -16.40 3.60 -25.62
CA SER A 534 -15.14 3.03 -25.12
C SER A 534 -13.92 3.78 -25.67
N LEU A 535 -13.91 4.09 -26.97
CA LEU A 535 -12.84 4.86 -27.60
C LEU A 535 -12.63 6.24 -26.94
N TYR A 536 -13.71 6.95 -26.60
CA TYR A 536 -13.61 8.23 -25.89
C TYR A 536 -13.11 8.07 -24.44
N ARG A 537 -13.49 6.99 -23.75
CA ARG A 537 -12.96 6.71 -22.41
C ARG A 537 -11.47 6.43 -22.45
N ILE A 538 -11.02 5.67 -23.46
CA ILE A 538 -9.59 5.38 -23.69
C ILE A 538 -8.84 6.68 -24.01
N TYR A 539 -9.42 7.56 -24.84
CA TYR A 539 -8.87 8.89 -25.11
C TYR A 539 -8.66 9.71 -23.83
N GLU A 540 -9.64 9.76 -22.93
CA GLU A 540 -9.54 10.56 -21.71
C GLU A 540 -8.41 10.06 -20.79
N VAL A 541 -8.27 8.74 -20.62
CA VAL A 541 -7.21 8.15 -19.80
C VAL A 541 -5.83 8.26 -20.44
N ALA A 542 -5.73 8.18 -21.76
CA ALA A 542 -4.50 8.44 -22.50
C ALA A 542 -4.04 9.90 -22.30
N CYS A 543 -4.97 10.85 -22.27
CA CYS A 543 -4.65 12.27 -22.07
C CYS A 543 -4.05 12.57 -20.68
N VAL A 544 -4.46 11.84 -19.64
CA VAL A 544 -3.94 12.01 -18.26
C VAL A 544 -2.79 11.05 -17.91
N GLY A 545 -2.47 10.09 -18.78
CA GLY A 545 -1.43 9.09 -18.49
C GLY A 545 -1.86 8.01 -17.48
N ASP A 546 -3.17 7.72 -17.39
CA ASP A 546 -3.70 6.69 -16.49
C ASP A 546 -3.53 5.28 -17.10
N MET A 547 -2.41 4.63 -16.78
CA MET A 547 -2.07 3.29 -17.28
C MET A 547 -3.07 2.21 -16.84
N ASN A 548 -3.62 2.32 -15.63
CA ASN A 548 -4.64 1.40 -15.14
C ASN A 548 -5.95 1.57 -15.91
N GLY A 549 -6.30 2.81 -16.23
CA GLY A 549 -7.44 3.15 -17.08
C GLY A 549 -7.31 2.60 -18.50
N LEU A 550 -6.14 2.75 -19.11
CA LEU A 550 -5.81 2.20 -20.43
C LEU A 550 -5.93 0.68 -20.45
N MET A 551 -5.38 0.02 -19.42
CA MET A 551 -5.48 -1.43 -19.26
C MET A 551 -6.94 -1.89 -19.11
N LEU A 552 -7.71 -1.24 -18.24
CA LEU A 552 -9.10 -1.63 -17.95
C LEU A 552 -10.00 -1.56 -19.19
N GLU A 553 -9.94 -0.47 -19.96
CA GLU A 553 -10.76 -0.31 -21.18
C GLU A 553 -10.28 -1.22 -22.32
N SER A 554 -8.96 -1.44 -22.44
CA SER A 554 -8.41 -2.42 -23.40
C SER A 554 -8.91 -3.83 -23.10
N GLN A 555 -8.94 -4.22 -21.82
CA GLN A 555 -9.52 -5.51 -21.38
C GLN A 555 -11.04 -5.57 -21.58
N TYR A 556 -11.76 -4.46 -21.40
CA TYR A 556 -13.18 -4.39 -21.69
C TYR A 556 -13.45 -4.73 -23.17
N PHE A 557 -12.64 -4.19 -24.08
CA PHE A 557 -12.69 -4.50 -25.51
C PHE A 557 -12.29 -5.96 -25.82
N TRP A 558 -11.28 -6.49 -25.13
CA TRP A 558 -10.75 -7.84 -25.36
C TRP A 558 -11.65 -8.97 -24.83
N HIS A 559 -12.10 -8.88 -23.56
CA HIS A 559 -12.72 -10.00 -22.86
C HIS A 559 -14.22 -9.82 -22.59
N LEU A 560 -14.66 -8.59 -22.32
CA LEU A 560 -16.05 -8.31 -21.97
C LEU A 560 -16.92 -8.02 -23.20
N ARG A 561 -16.31 -7.57 -24.29
CA ARG A 561 -16.95 -7.30 -25.59
C ARG A 561 -16.26 -8.03 -26.75
N PRO A 562 -16.12 -9.36 -26.70
CA PRO A 562 -15.41 -10.11 -27.74
C PRO A 562 -16.04 -9.96 -29.13
N GLU A 563 -17.31 -9.56 -29.21
CA GLU A 563 -18.04 -9.29 -30.45
C GLU A 563 -17.71 -7.93 -31.10
N TRP A 564 -16.99 -7.04 -30.43
CA TRP A 564 -16.57 -5.76 -31.00
C TRP A 564 -15.30 -5.94 -31.84
N ALA A 565 -15.39 -5.69 -33.14
CA ALA A 565 -14.21 -5.54 -33.97
C ALA A 565 -13.74 -4.08 -33.93
N VAL A 566 -12.43 -3.86 -33.84
CA VAL A 566 -11.85 -2.50 -33.78
C VAL A 566 -12.11 -1.77 -35.10
N LYS A 567 -12.06 -2.48 -36.23
CA LYS A 567 -12.33 -1.93 -37.57
C LYS A 567 -13.73 -1.36 -37.74
N ASP A 568 -14.69 -1.85 -36.95
CA ASP A 568 -16.10 -1.49 -37.04
C ASP A 568 -16.45 -0.29 -36.14
N ILE A 569 -15.47 0.32 -35.45
CA ILE A 569 -15.70 1.54 -34.67
C ILE A 569 -16.12 2.67 -35.64
N PRO A 570 -17.32 3.25 -35.49
CA PRO A 570 -17.82 4.28 -36.40
C PRO A 570 -16.98 5.57 -36.31
N ASP A 571 -16.87 6.29 -37.42
CA ASP A 571 -16.18 7.58 -37.48
C ASP A 571 -16.87 8.58 -36.53
N PRO A 572 -16.17 9.13 -35.52
CA PRO A 572 -16.77 10.10 -34.61
C PRO A 572 -17.12 11.45 -35.27
N HIS A 573 -16.55 11.75 -36.44
CA HIS A 573 -16.58 13.08 -37.06
C HIS A 573 -16.33 14.20 -36.03
N ASP A 574 -15.31 14.01 -35.19
CA ASP A 574 -15.07 14.89 -34.05
C ASP A 574 -14.65 16.29 -34.53
N PRO A 575 -15.31 17.37 -34.07
CA PRO A 575 -15.03 18.73 -34.55
C PRO A 575 -13.70 19.31 -34.04
N ASP A 576 -13.08 18.71 -33.03
CA ASP A 576 -11.77 19.11 -32.51
C ASP A 576 -10.68 18.29 -33.22
N PRO A 577 -9.88 18.91 -34.11
CA PRO A 577 -8.90 18.18 -34.92
C PRO A 577 -7.82 17.50 -34.06
N VAL A 578 -7.50 18.04 -32.88
CA VAL A 578 -6.52 17.40 -31.98
C VAL A 578 -7.13 16.16 -31.34
N ARG A 579 -8.36 16.25 -30.82
CA ARG A 579 -9.05 15.09 -30.25
C ARG A 579 -9.30 14.01 -31.31
N TYR A 580 -9.67 14.40 -32.53
CA TYR A 580 -9.84 13.46 -33.65
C TYR A 580 -8.55 12.69 -33.95
N ALA A 581 -7.42 13.39 -34.01
CA ALA A 581 -6.12 12.77 -34.22
C ALA A 581 -5.71 11.82 -33.07
N VAL A 582 -6.01 12.18 -31.80
CA VAL A 582 -5.76 11.28 -30.65
C VAL A 582 -6.67 10.05 -30.71
N LEU A 583 -7.96 10.20 -31.00
CA LEU A 583 -8.91 9.08 -31.14
C LEU A 583 -8.48 8.11 -32.24
N ALA A 584 -7.97 8.63 -33.37
CA ALA A 584 -7.42 7.81 -34.44
C ALA A 584 -6.16 7.04 -34.00
N GLY A 585 -5.26 7.68 -33.24
CA GLY A 585 -4.10 7.02 -32.64
C GLY A 585 -4.50 5.90 -31.69
N VAL A 586 -5.46 6.17 -30.79
CA VAL A 586 -6.03 5.20 -29.86
C VAL A 586 -6.64 3.99 -30.59
N ALA A 587 -7.42 4.21 -31.65
CA ALA A 587 -8.05 3.13 -32.40
C ALA A 587 -7.02 2.19 -33.05
N GLU A 588 -5.95 2.75 -33.60
CA GLU A 588 -4.84 1.97 -34.17
C GLU A 588 -4.07 1.20 -33.10
N SER A 589 -3.66 1.86 -32.01
CA SER A 589 -2.96 1.20 -30.90
C SER A 589 -3.81 0.12 -30.24
N LEU A 590 -5.14 0.29 -30.18
CA LEU A 590 -6.04 -0.73 -29.66
C LEU A 590 -6.03 -1.99 -30.55
N ALA A 591 -6.12 -1.84 -31.88
CA ALA A 591 -6.03 -2.98 -32.81
C ALA A 591 -4.67 -3.69 -32.69
N GLU A 592 -3.57 -2.92 -32.62
CA GLU A 592 -2.22 -3.46 -32.40
C GLU A 592 -2.12 -4.22 -31.08
N SER A 593 -2.67 -3.69 -30.00
CA SER A 593 -2.63 -4.32 -28.67
C SER A 593 -3.41 -5.65 -28.63
N ILE A 594 -4.48 -5.78 -29.41
CA ILE A 594 -5.26 -7.00 -29.54
C ILE A 594 -4.50 -8.03 -30.38
N ASN A 595 -3.89 -7.59 -31.49
CA ASN A 595 -3.06 -8.45 -32.33
C ASN A 595 -1.82 -8.96 -31.58
N TYR A 596 -1.18 -8.11 -30.78
CA TYR A 596 -0.08 -8.51 -29.90
C TYR A 596 -0.47 -9.66 -28.96
N ARG A 597 -1.69 -9.63 -28.39
CA ARG A 597 -2.21 -10.72 -27.56
C ARG A 597 -2.44 -12.00 -28.37
N LEU A 598 -2.94 -11.90 -29.60
CA LEU A 598 -3.11 -13.05 -30.50
C LEU A 598 -1.76 -13.67 -30.87
N ASP A 599 -0.74 -12.86 -31.13
CA ASP A 599 0.62 -13.32 -31.47
C ASP A 599 1.25 -14.12 -30.33
N LEU A 600 0.94 -13.75 -29.08
CA LEU A 600 1.30 -14.51 -27.87
C LEU A 600 0.51 -15.82 -27.68
N GLY A 601 -0.40 -16.13 -28.60
CA GLY A 601 -1.22 -17.33 -28.58
C GLY A 601 -2.49 -17.20 -27.73
N LEU A 602 -2.88 -15.99 -27.33
CA LEU A 602 -4.10 -15.78 -26.56
C LEU A 602 -5.30 -15.65 -27.49
N THR A 603 -6.49 -15.99 -27.01
CA THR A 603 -7.76 -15.73 -27.68
C THR A 603 -8.65 -14.89 -26.78
N ARG A 604 -9.60 -14.13 -27.35
CA ARG A 604 -10.51 -13.25 -26.58
C ARG A 604 -11.34 -14.00 -25.52
N THR A 605 -11.61 -15.28 -25.78
CA THR A 605 -12.44 -16.16 -24.96
C THR A 605 -11.64 -17.20 -24.17
N GLY A 606 -10.36 -17.40 -24.49
CA GLY A 606 -9.49 -18.38 -23.83
C GLY A 606 -8.91 -17.83 -22.53
N ASN A 607 -8.95 -18.64 -21.48
CA ASN A 607 -8.28 -18.35 -20.21
C ASN A 607 -6.99 -19.18 -20.09
N PRO A 608 -5.80 -18.57 -20.10
CA PRO A 608 -4.51 -19.28 -20.05
C PRO A 608 -4.27 -20.12 -18.80
N ASP A 609 -5.03 -19.84 -17.74
CA ASP A 609 -4.97 -20.58 -16.48
C ASP A 609 -5.95 -21.76 -16.44
N HIS A 610 -6.77 -21.95 -17.49
CA HIS A 610 -7.68 -23.09 -17.58
C HIS A 610 -6.91 -24.35 -17.98
N PRO A 611 -7.14 -25.52 -17.35
CA PRO A 611 -6.40 -26.76 -17.65
C PRO A 611 -6.50 -27.21 -19.12
N GLU A 612 -7.58 -26.83 -19.80
CA GLU A 612 -7.82 -27.13 -21.23
C GLU A 612 -7.41 -25.98 -22.16
N PHE A 613 -6.72 -24.95 -21.64
CA PHE A 613 -6.22 -23.87 -22.47
C PHE A 613 -5.23 -24.40 -23.48
N ARG A 614 -5.49 -24.07 -24.74
CA ARG A 614 -4.52 -24.22 -25.83
C ARG A 614 -4.24 -22.85 -26.44
N PRO A 615 -2.98 -22.59 -26.84
CA PRO A 615 -2.67 -21.43 -27.65
C PRO A 615 -3.49 -21.40 -28.95
N ALA A 616 -3.76 -20.19 -29.45
CA ALA A 616 -4.36 -19.97 -30.76
C ALA A 616 -3.49 -20.60 -31.86
N THR A 617 -4.11 -21.33 -32.79
CA THR A 617 -3.42 -21.84 -33.98
C THR A 617 -3.08 -20.70 -34.93
N GLU A 618 -2.14 -20.91 -35.86
CA GLU A 618 -1.81 -19.88 -36.86
C GLU A 618 -3.02 -19.52 -37.74
N GLU A 619 -3.88 -20.48 -38.06
CA GLU A 619 -5.14 -20.25 -38.77
C GLU A 619 -6.10 -19.39 -37.94
N GLU A 620 -6.21 -19.64 -36.63
CA GLU A 620 -7.02 -18.83 -35.71
C GLU A 620 -6.47 -17.41 -35.58
N LYS A 621 -5.15 -17.23 -35.42
CA LYS A 621 -4.49 -15.92 -35.37
C LYS A 621 -4.78 -15.10 -36.63
N VAL A 622 -4.72 -15.72 -37.81
CA VAL A 622 -5.08 -15.06 -39.08
C VAL A 622 -6.56 -14.68 -39.11
N SER A 623 -7.45 -15.57 -38.67
CA SER A 623 -8.89 -15.33 -38.71
C SER A 623 -9.39 -14.28 -37.70
N LEU A 624 -8.75 -14.19 -36.54
CA LEU A 624 -9.12 -13.30 -35.43
C LEU A 624 -8.38 -11.96 -35.46
N LYS A 625 -7.49 -11.76 -36.43
CA LYS A 625 -6.70 -10.55 -36.56
C LYS A 625 -7.60 -9.32 -36.65
N GLU A 626 -7.31 -8.34 -35.80
CA GLU A 626 -7.98 -7.06 -35.78
C GLU A 626 -7.30 -6.05 -36.69
N TYR A 627 -8.10 -5.09 -37.16
CA TYR A 627 -7.64 -3.99 -38.00
C TYR A 627 -8.20 -2.68 -37.45
N GLN A 628 -7.47 -1.59 -37.68
CA GLN A 628 -7.95 -0.25 -37.39
C GLN A 628 -9.10 0.17 -38.33
N PRO A 629 -9.97 1.10 -37.91
CA PRO A 629 -10.98 1.68 -38.80
C PRO A 629 -10.38 2.48 -39.97
N ASP A 630 -11.08 2.50 -41.11
CA ASP A 630 -10.66 3.27 -42.30
C ASP A 630 -10.49 4.78 -41.98
N TRP A 631 -11.41 5.36 -41.20
CA TRP A 631 -11.35 6.77 -40.82
C TRP A 631 -10.10 7.09 -39.99
N ALA A 632 -9.68 6.15 -39.12
CA ALA A 632 -8.51 6.35 -38.29
C ALA A 632 -7.27 6.48 -39.18
N ILE A 633 -7.09 5.59 -40.15
CA ILE A 633 -5.97 5.59 -41.10
C ILE A 633 -5.80 6.95 -41.79
N HIS A 634 -6.92 7.58 -42.17
CA HIS A 634 -6.95 8.83 -42.92
C HIS A 634 -7.02 10.09 -42.06
N ALA A 635 -7.02 9.96 -40.72
CA ALA A 635 -7.08 11.11 -39.82
C ALA A 635 -5.83 12.01 -39.98
N PRO A 636 -6.00 13.32 -40.21
CA PRO A 636 -4.88 14.22 -40.47
C PRO A 636 -4.00 14.45 -39.21
N PRO A 637 -2.71 14.77 -39.38
CA PRO A 637 -1.84 15.12 -38.26
C PRO A 637 -2.19 16.46 -37.63
N CYS A 638 -1.83 16.63 -36.36
CA CYS A 638 -1.95 17.91 -35.66
C CYS A 638 -1.01 18.96 -36.28
N SER A 639 -1.49 20.20 -36.40
CA SER A 639 -0.71 21.34 -36.94
C SER A 639 0.51 21.71 -36.08
N ARG A 640 0.51 21.30 -34.81
CA ARG A 640 1.62 21.46 -33.85
C ARG A 640 1.82 20.15 -33.10
N ARG A 641 3.03 19.95 -32.56
CA ARG A 641 3.33 18.81 -31.69
C ARG A 641 2.45 18.85 -30.45
N VAL A 642 1.77 17.75 -30.14
CA VAL A 642 0.89 17.62 -28.98
C VAL A 642 1.45 16.54 -28.06
N LEU A 643 1.50 16.80 -26.75
CA LEU A 643 1.88 15.83 -25.73
C LEU A 643 0.65 15.42 -24.92
N ILE A 644 0.44 14.12 -24.75
CA ILE A 644 -0.63 13.54 -23.93
C ILE A 644 -0.05 12.47 -23.01
N GLY A 645 -0.45 12.47 -21.72
CA GLY A 645 -0.03 11.47 -20.75
C GLY A 645 1.49 11.40 -20.44
N CYS A 646 2.27 12.39 -20.87
CA CYS A 646 3.72 12.46 -20.67
C CYS A 646 4.17 13.90 -20.36
N ASP A 647 5.31 14.07 -19.70
CA ASP A 647 5.92 15.38 -19.45
C ASP A 647 6.84 15.82 -20.60
N ASP A 648 7.31 17.07 -20.56
CA ASP A 648 8.12 17.65 -21.63
C ASP A 648 9.53 17.02 -21.74
N SER A 649 9.89 16.05 -20.87
CA SER A 649 11.20 15.39 -20.83
C SER A 649 11.28 14.09 -21.64
N VAL A 650 10.15 13.60 -22.16
CA VAL A 650 10.10 12.36 -22.95
C VAL A 650 10.50 12.64 -24.41
N GLU A 651 11.67 12.11 -24.82
CA GLU A 651 12.09 12.05 -26.22
C GLU A 651 11.44 10.85 -26.93
N ASP A 652 10.80 11.12 -28.08
CA ASP A 652 10.14 10.12 -28.93
C ASP A 652 11.20 9.45 -29.83
N ASP A 653 11.48 8.17 -29.59
CA ASP A 653 12.42 7.40 -30.41
C ASP A 653 11.79 6.87 -31.72
N GLY A 654 10.46 7.03 -31.90
CA GLY A 654 9.72 6.58 -33.08
C GLY A 654 9.72 5.07 -33.32
N THR A 655 10.24 4.26 -32.39
CA THR A 655 10.48 2.82 -32.56
C THR A 655 9.83 1.94 -31.49
N SER A 656 9.36 2.53 -30.39
CA SER A 656 8.67 1.80 -29.31
C SER A 656 7.21 1.45 -29.65
N TRP A 657 6.69 0.36 -29.06
CA TRP A 657 5.33 -0.16 -29.32
C TRP A 657 4.21 0.83 -28.96
N GLY A 658 3.25 1.04 -29.86
CA GLY A 658 2.13 1.97 -29.67
C GLY A 658 2.42 3.44 -30.02
N TYR A 659 3.67 3.81 -30.33
CA TYR A 659 4.05 5.20 -30.63
C TYR A 659 3.79 5.58 -32.10
N ALA A 660 3.97 4.67 -33.05
CA ALA A 660 3.88 4.96 -34.48
C ALA A 660 2.52 5.56 -34.92
N ALA A 661 1.42 5.08 -34.29
CA ALA A 661 0.08 5.60 -34.50
C ALA A 661 -0.04 7.09 -34.08
N PHE A 662 0.64 7.51 -33.01
CA PHE A 662 0.61 8.89 -32.54
C PHE A 662 1.66 9.76 -33.24
N THR A 663 2.86 9.24 -33.48
CA THR A 663 3.97 9.97 -34.14
C THR A 663 3.59 10.43 -35.54
N LYS A 664 2.93 9.58 -36.36
CA LYS A 664 2.46 9.98 -37.71
C LYS A 664 1.38 11.08 -37.67
N ARG A 665 0.82 11.37 -36.50
CA ARG A 665 -0.18 12.41 -36.25
C ARG A 665 0.39 13.63 -35.50
N ASN A 666 1.71 13.72 -35.35
CA ASN A 666 2.40 14.77 -34.60
C ASN A 666 2.00 14.81 -33.12
N ILE A 667 1.76 13.63 -32.53
CA ILE A 667 1.38 13.44 -31.12
C ILE A 667 2.43 12.56 -30.44
N VAL A 668 2.81 12.92 -29.21
CA VAL A 668 3.60 12.08 -28.30
C VAL A 668 2.67 11.57 -27.22
N ALA A 669 2.62 10.25 -27.06
CA ALA A 669 1.72 9.58 -26.13
C ALA A 669 2.38 8.32 -25.58
N ASP A 670 2.23 8.07 -24.28
CA ASP A 670 2.50 6.75 -23.70
C ASP A 670 1.18 5.99 -23.54
N VAL A 671 1.00 4.94 -24.35
CA VAL A 671 -0.15 4.03 -24.31
C VAL A 671 0.24 2.60 -23.95
N SER A 672 1.42 2.41 -23.37
CA SER A 672 1.97 1.09 -23.02
C SER A 672 1.02 0.25 -22.15
N GLY A 673 0.21 0.90 -21.30
CA GLY A 673 -0.83 0.24 -20.52
C GLY A 673 -1.84 -0.60 -21.33
N MET A 674 -2.04 -0.32 -22.62
CA MET A 674 -2.88 -1.14 -23.50
C MET A 674 -2.28 -2.50 -23.84
N TYR A 675 -0.96 -2.69 -23.73
CA TYR A 675 -0.26 -3.92 -24.10
C TYR A 675 -0.04 -4.86 -22.90
N ASN A 676 -0.42 -4.41 -21.69
CA ASN A 676 -0.32 -5.22 -20.48
C ASN A 676 -1.19 -6.48 -20.56
N LEU A 677 -0.58 -7.62 -20.21
CA LEU A 677 -1.17 -8.95 -20.21
C LEU A 677 -1.51 -9.34 -18.78
N TRP A 678 -2.77 -9.27 -18.40
CA TRP A 678 -3.27 -9.86 -17.16
C TRP A 678 -4.12 -11.08 -17.52
N TYR A 679 -3.79 -12.23 -16.94
CA TYR A 679 -4.42 -13.53 -17.24
C TYR A 679 -5.69 -13.79 -16.41
N GLY A 680 -6.61 -14.57 -17.01
CA GLY A 680 -8.02 -14.66 -16.67
C GLY A 680 -8.39 -15.33 -15.34
N SER A 681 -7.50 -16.08 -14.68
CA SER A 681 -7.80 -16.59 -13.32
C SER A 681 -7.70 -15.52 -12.26
N GLN A 682 -6.80 -14.55 -12.36
CA GLN A 682 -6.67 -13.48 -11.37
C GLN A 682 -7.82 -12.49 -11.47
N PHE A 683 -8.35 -12.26 -12.66
CA PHE A 683 -9.50 -11.37 -12.85
C PHE A 683 -10.82 -12.00 -12.42
N ILE A 684 -11.09 -13.27 -12.76
CA ILE A 684 -12.33 -13.96 -12.37
C ILE A 684 -12.26 -14.44 -10.91
N SER A 685 -11.10 -14.81 -10.38
CA SER A 685 -10.94 -15.21 -8.97
C SER A 685 -10.94 -14.03 -8.00
N LEU A 686 -10.33 -12.88 -8.35
CA LEU A 686 -10.54 -11.65 -7.58
C LEU A 686 -12.00 -11.20 -7.66
N VAL A 687 -12.66 -11.33 -8.82
CA VAL A 687 -14.08 -11.00 -8.94
C VAL A 687 -14.95 -12.00 -8.17
N SER A 688 -14.68 -13.30 -8.19
CA SER A 688 -15.42 -14.31 -7.40
C SER A 688 -15.21 -14.15 -5.89
N CYS A 689 -13.97 -13.90 -5.44
CA CYS A 689 -13.69 -13.54 -4.05
C CYS A 689 -14.30 -12.19 -3.66
N TRP A 690 -14.41 -11.24 -4.59
CA TRP A 690 -15.14 -9.97 -4.38
C TRP A 690 -16.67 -10.11 -4.40
N LEU A 691 -17.20 -11.12 -5.11
CA LEU A 691 -18.63 -11.41 -5.24
C LEU A 691 -19.19 -12.06 -3.96
N ASP A 692 -18.39 -12.88 -3.26
CA ASP A 692 -18.76 -13.46 -1.95
C ASP A 692 -18.57 -12.48 -0.78
N ALA A 693 -17.73 -11.43 -0.94
CA ALA A 693 -17.35 -10.52 0.14
C ALA A 693 -18.31 -9.35 0.42
N GLY A 694 -19.44 -9.21 -0.30
CA GLY A 694 -20.50 -8.27 0.09
C GLY A 694 -20.07 -6.81 0.33
N LEU A 695 -19.07 -6.28 -0.41
CA LEU A 695 -18.56 -4.91 -0.25
C LEU A 695 -19.53 -3.81 -0.76
N ASN A 696 -20.24 -3.17 0.17
CA ASN A 696 -20.87 -1.85 0.01
C ASN A 696 -19.77 -0.79 -0.20
N PHE A 697 -19.55 -0.32 -1.44
CA PHE A 697 -18.95 1.01 -1.64
C PHE A 697 -20.05 2.03 -1.41
N PRO A 698 -20.01 2.90 -0.40
CA PRO A 698 -20.85 4.06 -0.43
C PRO A 698 -20.23 5.04 -1.42
N LEU A 699 -20.84 5.07 -2.60
CA LEU A 699 -20.48 5.97 -3.68
C LEU A 699 -20.84 7.39 -3.23
N HIS A 700 -19.93 8.37 -3.34
CA HIS A 700 -20.30 9.78 -3.39
C HIS A 700 -20.50 10.17 -4.86
N VAL A 701 -21.71 9.96 -5.35
CA VAL A 701 -22.26 10.46 -6.61
C VAL A 701 -23.01 11.77 -6.34
N GLU A 702 -22.33 12.89 -6.07
CA GLU A 702 -23.06 14.17 -6.15
C GLU A 702 -23.49 14.50 -7.58
N ASN A 703 -22.90 13.85 -8.59
CA ASN A 703 -23.38 13.92 -9.96
C ASN A 703 -23.23 12.55 -10.63
N LEU A 704 -24.34 11.91 -11.01
CA LEU A 704 -24.28 10.98 -12.13
C LEU A 704 -23.59 11.75 -13.26
N PRO A 705 -22.62 11.17 -13.99
CA PRO A 705 -22.08 11.84 -15.17
C PRO A 705 -23.25 12.39 -15.99
N GLU A 706 -23.27 13.69 -16.29
CA GLU A 706 -24.47 14.37 -16.83
C GLU A 706 -25.07 13.63 -18.04
N TRP A 707 -24.23 12.95 -18.82
CA TRP A 707 -24.60 12.12 -19.96
C TRP A 707 -25.33 10.81 -19.63
N LEU A 708 -25.23 10.31 -18.40
CA LEU A 708 -26.07 9.22 -17.88
C LEU A 708 -27.41 9.75 -17.33
N SER A 709 -27.55 11.05 -17.08
CA SER A 709 -28.83 11.60 -16.66
C SER A 709 -29.77 11.69 -17.87
N VAL A 710 -30.95 11.07 -17.77
CA VAL A 710 -32.03 11.26 -18.75
C VAL A 710 -32.49 12.72 -18.62
N GLN A 711 -31.87 13.64 -19.35
CA GLN A 711 -32.40 14.99 -19.51
C GLN A 711 -33.68 14.87 -20.32
N GLY A 712 -34.82 14.87 -19.63
CA GLY A 712 -36.07 15.30 -20.23
C GLY A 712 -35.90 16.75 -20.64
N HIS A 713 -35.83 17.01 -21.95
CA HIS A 713 -36.18 18.31 -22.48
C HIS A 713 -37.64 18.60 -22.09
N THR A 714 -37.82 19.52 -21.14
CA THR A 714 -39.03 20.34 -21.10
C THR A 714 -38.59 21.79 -21.13
N SER A 715 -38.46 22.28 -22.36
CA SER A 715 -38.66 23.68 -22.71
C SER A 715 -40.13 24.04 -22.44
N SER A 716 -40.38 24.78 -21.35
CA SER A 716 -41.41 25.82 -21.17
C SER A 716 -41.56 26.15 -19.70
#